data_AF-A0A417R9P2-F1
#
_entry.id   AF-A0A417R9P2-F1
#
_cell.length_a   1.000
_cell.length_b   1.000
_cell.length_c   1.000
_cell.angle_alpha   90.00
_cell.angle_beta   90.00
_cell.angle_gamma   90.00
#
_symmetry.space_group_name_H-M   'P 1'
#
loop_
_entity.id
_entity.type
_entity.pdbx_description
1 polymer ?
#
loop_
_entity_poly.entity_id
_entity_poly.type
_entity_poly.pdbx_seq_one_letter_code
_entity_poly.pdbx_strand_id
1 'polypeptide(L)'
;MARSMITGKETQKMQEYTQERIAQAERRDIEFSTDVKEQIFEYANLIGEEEKVRNLVRNLADAVSQADQEGVEDLLDDARMDIQELLDPTIGKLELRDYGYTAEDMVPLRKEAALDYHRMGSKIYCLGSDGSKGEYASKEMIQAHDGLFGMELQMWERIKDNNLDYAEENLGAFQEPMSVIEQEEALKLYDAGADIYLITNFSSPMYVTERMEIERGPEHYQMSMTELERFRNLEWEMQKYPQIQSLKEANLLLGTRRVFGIYQIRDDSPGENYAFMNMSFIESHGMKIKKEDYKLVYVGELSGNMSLDDIFERFNIDRPEDFRGHSLSVSDIVVLNDGEKVTAHFVDSISFEQLDSFLNLEEQVLSELAYEVGERYFAIQRTEEGYDYSFYDEDFRLMDGGVYENDEISIEEAAEELLEDEGWTGERIRGDYDRLMEKVEEMDEVVMAEIQKSQGEYKPLAKVEELEEANYNMIDNVLNNMPPKKEAYLEYYAAECDEIHDMGAYEKSTDVKEIAAIYEKYREDPENAYKGSGMGIIYRDPEDSLFDETELLIVMGTTIHGDFLDNVRFLKDQPVVREGLEKIHKALPDYKYIPIQDVREAMYPKKMTTEELAAALDEIAEDFDPYDYRDHVEPGQDTIQEVMLDLQSGNVGSYISFLKDVIEEDCEQSVWAGVLLERLKSYEPDISKETEPMVYVNYCEKRELMEPRCQKLSDLDSRTAQKDKEWYADRNPRTDEPMVTAQMFFTIYYAEKGDKMMQHFKGKIDIGTGNGGILSQLKLQNELKLTDESWIGYLKNKGNEEFQKCMEDLTDMQNHVLPYLQSFCSLEEKSVQEKQERQVAEKQDSRVEASRAANVTKGDNDKAVKKVVSSMQTEKNKATTKAKKPSIHERLEINKRKIQEKQGKDELERGADRDVRTV
;
A
#
# COMPACT_ATOMS: atom_id res chain seq x y z
N MET A 1 37.67 -9.19 -17.42
CA MET A 1 36.72 -8.06 -17.48
C MET A 1 37.44 -6.83 -16.97
N ALA A 2 37.37 -5.69 -17.66
CA ALA A 2 38.07 -4.48 -17.21
C ALA A 2 37.39 -3.94 -15.94
N ARG A 3 38.02 -4.13 -14.78
CA ARG A 3 37.56 -3.57 -13.50
C ARG A 3 37.59 -2.04 -13.62
N SER A 4 36.44 -1.39 -13.46
CA SER A 4 36.33 0.07 -13.40
C SER A 4 36.88 0.55 -12.05
N MET A 5 38.19 0.67 -11.93
CA MET A 5 38.85 1.18 -10.72
C MET A 5 38.87 2.71 -10.72
N ILE A 6 38.47 3.33 -9.61
CA ILE A 6 38.67 4.76 -9.39
C ILE A 6 40.14 4.99 -9.04
N THR A 7 40.97 5.34 -10.01
CA THR A 7 42.38 5.67 -9.77
C THR A 7 42.54 7.16 -9.48
N GLY A 8 42.85 7.50 -8.22
CA GLY A 8 43.12 8.86 -7.78
C GLY A 8 44.53 9.04 -7.23
N LYS A 9 44.69 10.07 -6.39
CA LYS A 9 45.98 10.53 -5.89
C LYS A 9 46.62 9.55 -4.90
N GLU A 10 45.82 8.91 -4.05
CA GLU A 10 46.32 7.96 -3.05
C GLU A 10 46.74 6.64 -3.70
N THR A 11 45.95 6.13 -4.65
CA THR A 11 46.34 4.95 -5.44
C THR A 11 47.62 5.21 -6.23
N GLN A 12 47.77 6.40 -6.85
CA GLN A 12 48.98 6.74 -7.58
C GLN A 12 50.23 6.78 -6.67
N LYS A 13 50.13 7.35 -5.47
CA LYS A 13 51.24 7.33 -4.49
C LYS A 13 51.63 5.90 -4.11
N MET A 14 50.65 5.02 -3.88
CA MET A 14 50.92 3.61 -3.55
C MET A 14 51.60 2.88 -4.71
N GLN A 15 51.20 3.15 -5.95
CA GLN A 15 51.84 2.58 -7.13
C GLN A 15 53.29 3.08 -7.30
N GLU A 16 53.53 4.38 -7.09
CA GLU A 16 54.89 4.95 -7.11
C GLU A 16 55.78 4.33 -6.02
N TYR A 17 55.26 4.17 -4.80
CA TYR A 17 55.94 3.51 -3.70
C TYR A 17 56.29 2.05 -4.05
N THR A 18 55.30 1.29 -4.54
CA THR A 18 55.45 -0.12 -4.90
C THR A 18 56.49 -0.30 -6.01
N GLN A 19 56.43 0.55 -7.05
CA GLN A 19 57.42 0.57 -8.12
C GLN A 19 58.83 0.89 -7.60
N GLU A 20 58.98 1.79 -6.63
CA GLU A 20 60.27 2.11 -6.02
C GLU A 20 60.84 0.91 -5.24
N ARG A 21 59.99 0.19 -4.49
CA ARG A 21 60.38 -1.02 -3.75
C ARG A 21 60.83 -2.14 -4.70
N ILE A 22 60.07 -2.40 -5.77
CA ILE A 22 60.44 -3.38 -6.81
C ILE A 22 61.78 -2.98 -7.46
N ALA A 23 61.94 -1.72 -7.88
CA ALA A 23 63.18 -1.24 -8.49
C ALA A 23 64.38 -1.28 -7.53
N GLN A 24 64.16 -1.21 -6.21
CA GLN A 24 65.23 -1.40 -5.22
C GLN A 24 65.68 -2.86 -5.12
N ALA A 25 64.74 -3.81 -5.22
CA ALA A 25 65.06 -5.24 -5.27
C ALA A 25 65.79 -5.60 -6.57
N GLU A 26 65.33 -5.09 -7.71
CA GLU A 26 65.93 -5.38 -9.03
C GLU A 26 67.36 -4.83 -9.17
N ARG A 27 67.69 -3.74 -8.48
CA ARG A 27 69.07 -3.23 -8.39
C ARG A 27 70.04 -4.16 -7.67
N ARG A 28 69.56 -5.25 -7.08
CA ARG A 28 70.36 -6.32 -6.45
C ARG A 28 70.44 -7.58 -7.31
N ASP A 29 70.27 -7.46 -8.63
CA ASP A 29 70.27 -8.56 -9.62
C ASP A 29 69.14 -9.60 -9.42
N ILE A 30 67.99 -9.18 -8.90
CA ILE A 30 66.80 -10.01 -8.70
C ILE A 30 65.76 -9.63 -9.76
N GLU A 31 65.35 -10.55 -10.63
CA GLU A 31 64.36 -10.26 -11.68
C GLU A 31 63.00 -10.89 -11.34
N PHE A 32 62.00 -10.04 -11.06
CA PHE A 32 60.62 -10.51 -10.90
C PHE A 32 59.96 -10.70 -12.27
N SER A 33 59.20 -11.79 -12.41
CA SER A 33 58.36 -12.00 -13.60
C SER A 33 57.25 -10.95 -13.69
N THR A 34 56.70 -10.75 -14.89
CA THR A 34 55.57 -9.83 -15.10
C THR A 34 54.37 -10.19 -14.24
N ASP A 35 54.08 -11.49 -14.11
CA ASP A 35 52.96 -12.01 -13.32
C ASP A 35 53.10 -11.68 -11.82
N VAL A 36 54.29 -11.89 -11.25
CA VAL A 36 54.58 -11.53 -9.84
C VAL A 36 54.44 -10.03 -9.61
N LYS A 37 54.88 -9.19 -10.56
CA LYS A 37 54.71 -7.74 -10.46
C LYS A 37 53.25 -7.33 -10.47
N GLU A 38 52.44 -7.92 -11.35
CA GLU A 38 51.00 -7.66 -11.41
C GLU A 38 50.30 -8.00 -10.08
N GLN A 39 50.63 -9.15 -9.48
CA GLN A 39 50.09 -9.56 -8.18
C GLN A 39 50.54 -8.63 -7.03
N ILE A 40 51.80 -8.16 -7.03
CA ILE A 40 52.27 -7.17 -6.04
C ILE A 40 51.48 -5.86 -6.17
N PHE A 41 51.21 -5.40 -7.40
CA PHE A 41 50.42 -4.18 -7.61
C PHE A 41 48.95 -4.35 -7.23
N GLU A 42 48.35 -5.51 -7.50
CA GLU A 42 46.99 -5.82 -7.05
C GLU A 42 46.90 -5.79 -5.53
N TYR A 43 47.81 -6.48 -4.84
CA TYR A 43 47.91 -6.48 -3.39
C TYR A 43 48.09 -5.07 -2.82
N ALA A 44 48.99 -4.27 -3.39
CA ALA A 44 49.24 -2.91 -2.94
C ALA A 44 48.03 -1.99 -3.09
N ASN A 45 47.28 -2.10 -4.20
CA ASN A 45 46.10 -1.27 -4.45
C ASN A 45 44.93 -1.63 -3.51
N LEU A 46 44.74 -2.91 -3.19
CA LEU A 46 43.62 -3.36 -2.35
C LEU A 46 43.91 -3.20 -0.84
N ILE A 47 45.08 -3.64 -0.38
CA ILE A 47 45.45 -3.60 1.04
C ILE A 47 45.81 -2.18 1.47
N GLY A 48 46.57 -1.45 0.65
CA GLY A 48 46.91 -0.05 0.89
C GLY A 48 47.87 0.23 2.05
N GLU A 49 48.52 -0.79 2.60
CA GLU A 49 49.47 -0.67 3.72
C GLU A 49 50.93 -0.76 3.25
N GLU A 50 51.69 0.33 3.33
CA GLU A 50 53.09 0.39 2.88
C GLU A 50 53.99 -0.65 3.57
N GLU A 51 53.73 -0.97 4.84
CA GLU A 51 54.53 -1.95 5.58
C GLU A 51 54.33 -3.38 5.08
N LYS A 52 53.08 -3.78 4.85
CA LYS A 52 52.74 -5.09 4.28
C LYS A 52 53.32 -5.26 2.87
N VAL A 53 53.15 -4.25 2.00
CA VAL A 53 53.72 -4.24 0.64
C VAL A 53 55.25 -4.35 0.68
N ARG A 54 55.91 -3.60 1.58
CA ARG A 54 57.37 -3.66 1.74
C ARG A 54 57.84 -5.03 2.21
N ASN A 55 57.12 -5.65 3.15
CA ASN A 55 57.44 -6.99 3.66
C ASN A 55 57.26 -8.04 2.55
N LEU A 56 56.16 -7.99 1.79
CA LEU A 56 55.91 -8.88 0.66
C LEU A 56 57.03 -8.79 -0.38
N VAL A 57 57.35 -7.58 -0.86
CA VAL A 57 58.42 -7.36 -1.86
C VAL A 57 59.78 -7.85 -1.34
N ARG A 58 60.10 -7.62 -0.06
CA ARG A 58 61.35 -8.10 0.54
C ARG A 58 61.41 -9.63 0.58
N ASN A 59 60.37 -10.27 1.09
CA ASN A 59 60.33 -11.72 1.25
C ASN A 59 60.33 -12.42 -0.13
N LEU A 60 59.60 -11.88 -1.11
CA LEU A 60 59.63 -12.36 -2.50
C LEU A 60 61.02 -12.20 -3.12
N ALA A 61 61.71 -11.08 -2.87
CA ALA A 61 63.07 -10.88 -3.36
C ALA A 61 64.04 -11.93 -2.78
N ASP A 62 63.91 -12.24 -1.49
CA ASP A 62 64.72 -13.24 -0.81
C ASP A 62 64.46 -14.66 -1.34
N ALA A 63 63.20 -15.03 -1.60
CA ALA A 63 62.82 -16.32 -2.19
C ALA A 63 63.31 -16.48 -3.63
N VAL A 64 63.13 -15.45 -4.47
CA VAL A 64 63.62 -15.44 -5.86
C VAL A 64 65.15 -15.55 -5.92
N SER A 65 65.87 -14.85 -5.03
CA SER A 65 67.33 -14.94 -4.91
C SER A 65 67.81 -16.35 -4.53
N GLN A 66 67.02 -17.08 -3.75
CA GLN A 66 67.30 -18.46 -3.35
C GLN A 66 66.85 -19.50 -4.38
N ALA A 67 66.21 -19.07 -5.49
CA ALA A 67 65.56 -19.93 -6.47
C ALA A 67 64.49 -20.86 -5.86
N ASP A 68 63.85 -20.41 -4.79
CA ASP A 68 62.79 -21.11 -4.08
C ASP A 68 61.44 -20.81 -4.73
N GLN A 69 61.02 -21.66 -5.67
CA GLN A 69 59.75 -21.47 -6.36
C GLN A 69 58.54 -21.73 -5.46
N GLU A 70 58.66 -22.68 -4.52
CA GLU A 70 57.60 -23.03 -3.56
C GLU A 70 57.38 -21.83 -2.61
N GLY A 71 58.45 -21.26 -2.06
CA GLY A 71 58.35 -20.08 -1.21
C GLY A 71 57.84 -18.81 -1.91
N VAL A 72 58.05 -18.67 -3.23
CA VAL A 72 57.42 -17.58 -4.01
C VAL A 72 55.91 -17.81 -4.13
N GLU A 73 55.48 -19.04 -4.39
CA GLU A 73 54.05 -19.38 -4.50
C GLU A 73 53.35 -19.23 -3.15
N ASP A 74 53.94 -19.72 -2.07
CA ASP A 74 53.44 -19.57 -0.69
C ASP A 74 53.23 -18.09 -0.31
N LEU A 75 54.21 -17.22 -0.60
CA LEU A 75 54.10 -15.78 -0.31
C LEU A 75 53.02 -15.07 -1.14
N LEU A 76 52.78 -15.54 -2.37
CA LEU A 76 51.70 -15.03 -3.20
C LEU A 76 50.35 -15.58 -2.74
N ASP A 77 50.29 -16.82 -2.25
CA ASP A 77 49.11 -17.38 -1.62
C ASP A 77 48.75 -16.65 -0.33
N ASP A 78 49.73 -16.34 0.53
CA ASP A 78 49.53 -15.50 1.72
C ASP A 78 48.96 -14.13 1.31
N ALA A 79 49.50 -13.50 0.26
CA ALA A 79 49.00 -12.24 -0.27
C ALA A 79 47.58 -12.36 -0.85
N ARG A 80 47.24 -13.48 -1.50
CA ARG A 80 45.88 -13.77 -1.99
C ARG A 80 44.91 -14.00 -0.83
N MET A 81 45.33 -14.68 0.24
CA MET A 81 44.54 -14.91 1.44
C MET A 81 44.23 -13.58 2.14
N ASP A 82 45.22 -12.71 2.31
CA ASP A 82 45.02 -11.35 2.83
C ASP A 82 43.95 -10.55 2.05
N ILE A 83 43.91 -10.70 0.71
CA ILE A 83 42.88 -10.07 -0.13
C ILE A 83 41.51 -10.73 0.06
N GLN A 84 41.46 -12.06 0.18
CA GLN A 84 40.22 -12.81 0.42
C GLN A 84 39.62 -12.54 1.80
N GLU A 85 40.42 -12.13 2.77
CA GLU A 85 39.95 -11.69 4.08
C GLU A 85 39.28 -10.30 4.09
N LEU A 86 39.31 -9.57 2.96
CA LEU A 86 38.56 -8.34 2.81
C LEU A 86 37.07 -8.64 2.64
N LEU A 87 36.23 -7.76 3.19
CA LEU A 87 34.78 -7.79 3.04
C LEU A 87 34.37 -7.81 1.55
N ASP A 88 35.05 -7.02 0.72
CA ASP A 88 34.95 -7.07 -0.73
C ASP A 88 36.37 -7.14 -1.34
N PRO A 89 36.79 -8.31 -1.86
CA PRO A 89 38.09 -8.50 -2.48
C PRO A 89 38.35 -7.64 -3.74
N THR A 90 37.35 -6.89 -4.21
CA THR A 90 37.43 -6.08 -5.43
C THR A 90 37.63 -4.58 -5.17
N ILE A 91 37.65 -4.15 -3.90
CA ILE A 91 37.84 -2.76 -3.52
C ILE A 91 38.67 -2.62 -2.25
N GLY A 92 39.57 -1.63 -2.24
CA GLY A 92 40.46 -1.32 -1.12
C GLY A 92 40.20 0.03 -0.49
N LYS A 93 40.79 0.27 0.70
CA LYS A 93 40.71 1.56 1.41
C LYS A 93 41.27 2.74 0.61
N LEU A 94 42.22 2.49 -0.30
CA LEU A 94 42.79 3.54 -1.16
C LEU A 94 41.77 4.07 -2.17
N GLU A 95 41.01 3.18 -2.80
CA GLU A 95 39.97 3.56 -3.77
C GLU A 95 38.84 4.34 -3.09
N LEU A 96 38.48 3.97 -1.86
CA LEU A 96 37.51 4.71 -1.03
C LEU A 96 37.96 6.16 -0.77
N ARG A 97 39.25 6.35 -0.42
CA ARG A 97 39.83 7.68 -0.22
C ARG A 97 39.88 8.49 -1.51
N ASP A 98 40.21 7.84 -2.63
CA ASP A 98 40.23 8.48 -3.95
C ASP A 98 38.83 8.83 -4.46
N TYR A 99 37.80 8.08 -4.05
CA TYR A 99 36.40 8.40 -4.30
C TYR A 99 35.92 9.63 -3.52
N GLY A 100 36.54 9.94 -2.38
CA GLY A 100 36.32 11.17 -1.61
C GLY A 100 35.94 10.94 -0.14
N TYR A 101 35.80 9.69 0.29
CA TYR A 101 35.49 9.34 1.67
C TYR A 101 36.77 9.03 2.45
N THR A 102 37.17 9.93 3.36
CA THR A 102 38.45 9.84 4.07
C THR A 102 38.32 9.43 5.53
N ALA A 103 37.11 9.30 6.06
CA ALA A 103 36.91 8.81 7.42
C ALA A 103 37.26 7.31 7.50
N GLU A 104 37.87 6.91 8.62
CA GLU A 104 38.35 5.53 8.83
C GLU A 104 37.30 4.66 9.56
N ASP A 105 36.03 5.05 9.49
CA ASP A 105 34.90 4.39 10.13
C ASP A 105 34.19 3.36 9.23
N MET A 106 34.57 3.27 7.95
CA MET A 106 33.91 2.43 6.94
C MET A 106 34.85 1.43 6.26
N VAL A 107 34.31 0.24 6.01
CA VAL A 107 34.89 -0.78 5.12
C VAL A 107 34.20 -0.69 3.76
N PRO A 108 34.95 -0.45 2.65
CA PRO A 108 34.34 -0.20 1.35
C PRO A 108 33.76 -1.47 0.72
N LEU A 109 32.66 -1.29 0.00
CA LEU A 109 31.92 -2.33 -0.71
C LEU A 109 31.51 -1.85 -2.10
N ARG A 110 31.57 -2.73 -3.10
CA ARG A 110 30.87 -2.56 -4.38
C ARG A 110 29.43 -3.05 -4.28
N LYS A 111 28.62 -2.68 -5.27
CA LYS A 111 27.19 -2.98 -5.32
C LYS A 111 26.86 -4.46 -5.11
N GLU A 112 27.61 -5.38 -5.72
CA GLU A 112 27.36 -6.82 -5.59
C GLU A 112 27.56 -7.30 -4.15
N ALA A 113 28.72 -7.02 -3.55
CA ALA A 113 29.00 -7.37 -2.15
C ALA A 113 28.03 -6.66 -1.18
N ALA A 114 27.70 -5.39 -1.44
CA ALA A 114 26.72 -4.65 -0.66
C ALA A 114 25.34 -5.32 -0.65
N LEU A 115 24.87 -5.85 -1.80
CA LEU A 115 23.62 -6.60 -1.87
C LEU A 115 23.68 -7.93 -1.13
N ASP A 116 24.82 -8.63 -1.19
CA ASP A 116 24.98 -9.91 -0.49
C ASP A 116 25.00 -9.72 1.03
N TYR A 117 25.73 -8.72 1.54
CA TYR A 117 25.72 -8.40 2.97
C TYR A 117 24.38 -7.84 3.45
N HIS A 118 23.67 -7.08 2.60
CA HIS A 118 22.30 -6.62 2.89
C HIS A 118 21.33 -7.81 3.05
N ARG A 119 21.42 -8.82 2.17
CA ARG A 119 20.63 -10.07 2.30
C ARG A 119 20.90 -10.82 3.59
N MET A 120 22.10 -10.69 4.14
CA MET A 120 22.49 -11.28 5.43
C MET A 120 22.14 -10.38 6.63
N GLY A 121 21.39 -9.29 6.44
CA GLY A 121 20.97 -8.39 7.52
C GLY A 121 22.03 -7.38 7.98
N SER A 122 23.12 -7.19 7.22
CA SER A 122 24.13 -6.19 7.59
C SER A 122 23.68 -4.76 7.26
N LYS A 123 24.04 -3.80 8.12
CA LYS A 123 23.80 -2.37 7.86
C LYS A 123 24.74 -1.83 6.78
N ILE A 124 24.17 -1.47 5.63
CA ILE A 124 24.89 -0.94 4.47
C ILE A 124 24.54 0.54 4.27
N TYR A 125 25.55 1.35 3.96
CA TYR A 125 25.40 2.78 3.75
C TYR A 125 25.84 3.17 2.34
N CYS A 126 25.07 4.02 1.67
CA CYS A 126 25.48 4.67 0.43
C CYS A 126 26.50 5.77 0.75
N LEU A 127 27.66 5.75 0.06
CA LEU A 127 28.72 6.74 0.28
C LEU A 127 28.77 7.76 -0.86
N GLY A 128 28.79 9.04 -0.48
CA GLY A 128 28.96 10.16 -1.41
C GLY A 128 30.43 10.43 -1.74
N SER A 129 30.70 10.88 -2.96
CA SER A 129 32.05 11.28 -3.39
C SER A 129 32.55 12.58 -2.72
N ASP A 130 31.67 13.29 -2.02
CA ASP A 130 31.99 14.46 -1.19
C ASP A 130 32.46 14.08 0.23
N GLY A 131 32.46 12.78 0.55
CA GLY A 131 32.76 12.25 1.87
C GLY A 131 31.56 12.19 2.82
N SER A 132 30.34 12.35 2.29
CA SER A 132 29.11 12.16 3.06
C SER A 132 28.75 10.68 3.24
N LYS A 133 28.14 10.37 4.39
CA LYS A 133 27.51 9.09 4.70
C LYS A 133 26.00 9.26 4.58
N GLY A 134 25.35 8.46 3.72
CA GLY A 134 23.89 8.39 3.64
C GLY A 134 23.25 7.66 4.83
N GLU A 135 21.93 7.55 4.84
CA GLU A 135 21.22 6.72 5.82
C GLU A 135 21.43 5.21 5.56
N TYR A 136 20.94 4.37 6.49
CA TYR A 136 20.86 2.93 6.26
C TYR A 136 20.07 2.65 4.98
N ALA A 137 20.72 2.00 4.01
CA ALA A 137 20.22 1.84 2.67
C ALA A 137 19.31 0.61 2.55
N SER A 138 18.14 0.79 1.95
CA SER A 138 17.30 -0.31 1.50
C SER A 138 17.88 -0.99 0.26
N LYS A 139 17.35 -2.17 -0.10
CA LYS A 139 17.69 -2.88 -1.33
C LYS A 139 17.54 -2.00 -2.58
N GLU A 140 16.46 -1.23 -2.67
CA GLU A 140 16.16 -0.32 -3.79
C GLU A 140 17.17 0.82 -3.84
N MET A 141 17.55 1.36 -2.67
CA MET A 141 18.58 2.41 -2.58
C MET A 141 19.94 1.89 -3.05
N ILE A 142 20.32 0.67 -2.64
CA ILE A 142 21.57 0.04 -3.10
C ILE A 142 21.54 -0.19 -4.61
N GLN A 143 20.40 -0.60 -5.17
CA GLN A 143 20.24 -0.79 -6.61
C GLN A 143 20.31 0.52 -7.40
N ALA A 144 19.67 1.59 -6.90
CA ALA A 144 19.59 2.88 -7.56
C ALA A 144 20.89 3.71 -7.45
N HIS A 145 21.68 3.51 -6.39
CA HIS A 145 22.90 4.28 -6.16
C HIS A 145 24.06 3.78 -7.04
N ASP A 146 24.72 4.68 -7.78
CA ASP A 146 25.83 4.36 -8.69
C ASP A 146 27.23 4.52 -8.06
N GLY A 147 27.29 4.89 -6.77
CA GLY A 147 28.54 5.11 -6.04
C GLY A 147 29.07 3.90 -5.28
N LEU A 148 29.99 4.17 -4.34
CA LEU A 148 30.50 3.16 -3.41
C LEU A 148 29.58 2.98 -2.21
N PHE A 149 29.70 1.82 -1.56
CA PHE A 149 28.98 1.48 -0.34
C PHE A 149 29.96 1.26 0.80
N GLY A 150 29.46 1.36 2.03
CA GLY A 150 30.26 1.14 3.24
C GLY A 150 29.50 0.33 4.27
N MET A 151 30.23 -0.50 4.99
CA MET A 151 29.80 -1.11 6.26
C MET A 151 30.65 -0.54 7.39
N GLU A 152 30.04 -0.28 8.55
CA GLU A 152 30.75 0.29 9.68
C GLU A 152 31.87 -0.66 10.17
N LEU A 153 33.04 -0.09 10.47
CA LEU A 153 34.21 -0.86 10.88
C LEU A 153 33.95 -1.67 12.16
N GLN A 154 33.18 -1.13 13.10
CA GLN A 154 32.81 -1.83 14.33
C GLN A 154 31.95 -3.07 14.07
N MET A 155 31.02 -3.00 13.10
CA MET A 155 30.22 -4.15 12.67
C MET A 155 31.13 -5.20 12.02
N TRP A 156 32.10 -4.77 11.21
CA TRP A 156 33.08 -5.68 10.62
C TRP A 156 33.98 -6.36 11.65
N GLU A 157 34.47 -5.63 12.65
CA GLU A 157 35.25 -6.20 13.74
C GLU A 157 34.44 -7.25 14.52
N ARG A 158 33.16 -6.96 14.80
CA ARG A 158 32.24 -7.96 15.39
C ARG A 158 32.06 -9.20 14.52
N ILE A 159 31.92 -9.03 13.21
CA ILE A 159 31.80 -10.15 12.26
C ILE A 159 33.08 -11.00 12.24
N LYS A 160 34.26 -10.36 12.29
CA LYS A 160 35.55 -11.07 12.37
C LYS A 160 35.71 -11.82 13.69
N ASP A 161 35.40 -11.18 14.81
CA ASP A 161 35.57 -11.76 16.14
C ASP A 161 34.60 -12.94 16.37
N ASN A 162 33.35 -12.83 15.90
CA ASN A 162 32.37 -13.95 15.95
C ASN A 162 32.76 -15.14 15.05
N ASN A 163 33.60 -14.92 14.02
CA ASN A 163 34.13 -15.98 13.18
C ASN A 163 35.36 -16.68 13.80
N LEU A 164 35.99 -16.08 14.82
CA LEU A 164 37.30 -16.49 15.33
C LEU A 164 37.30 -17.11 16.73
N ASP A 165 36.19 -17.04 17.49
CA ASP A 165 36.17 -17.55 18.86
C ASP A 165 35.21 -18.73 19.06
N TYR A 166 35.86 -19.89 19.31
CA TYR A 166 35.36 -21.09 19.94
C TYR A 166 34.16 -21.80 19.30
N ALA A 167 34.50 -22.84 18.53
CA ALA A 167 33.84 -24.13 18.70
C ALA A 167 33.97 -24.58 20.18
N GLU A 168 33.25 -23.92 21.09
CA GLU A 168 32.93 -24.52 22.38
C GLU A 168 31.91 -25.62 22.07
N GLU A 169 32.38 -26.86 22.18
CA GLU A 169 31.66 -28.13 21.99
C GLU A 169 30.45 -28.31 22.95
N ASN A 170 29.78 -27.25 23.39
CA ASN A 170 28.69 -27.33 24.36
C ASN A 170 27.58 -26.26 24.28
N LEU A 171 27.61 -25.30 23.34
CA LEU A 171 26.51 -24.34 23.16
C LEU A 171 25.49 -24.73 22.07
N GLY A 172 25.86 -25.63 21.15
CA GLY A 172 24.96 -26.15 20.12
C GLY A 172 23.88 -27.12 20.63
N ALA A 173 23.89 -27.48 21.92
CA ALA A 173 22.97 -28.47 22.49
C ALA A 173 21.64 -27.88 23.02
N PHE A 174 21.47 -26.56 23.03
CA PHE A 174 20.30 -25.88 23.59
C PHE A 174 19.81 -24.68 22.76
N GLN A 175 20.18 -24.58 21.47
CA GLN A 175 19.51 -23.60 20.60
C GLN A 175 18.14 -24.17 20.25
N GLU A 176 17.10 -23.43 20.65
CA GLU A 176 15.73 -23.75 20.26
C GLU A 176 15.63 -23.74 18.73
N PRO A 177 14.86 -24.66 18.14
CA PRO A 177 14.70 -24.71 16.70
C PRO A 177 14.15 -23.36 16.20
N MET A 178 14.80 -22.81 15.18
CA MET A 178 14.46 -21.50 14.62
C MET A 178 13.50 -21.68 13.44
N SER A 179 12.43 -20.89 13.40
CA SER A 179 11.51 -20.78 12.28
C SER A 179 11.86 -19.57 11.44
N VAL A 180 11.75 -19.71 10.11
CA VAL A 180 11.87 -18.60 9.16
C VAL A 180 10.53 -17.87 9.09
N ILE A 181 10.57 -16.55 9.14
CA ILE A 181 9.41 -15.66 9.04
C ILE A 181 9.67 -14.57 8.00
N GLU A 182 8.63 -14.10 7.33
CA GLU A 182 8.70 -13.02 6.35
C GLU A 182 8.88 -11.65 7.04
N GLN A 183 9.37 -10.65 6.30
CA GLN A 183 9.60 -9.29 6.80
C GLN A 183 8.35 -8.66 7.44
N GLU A 184 7.17 -8.83 6.86
CA GLU A 184 5.92 -8.27 7.39
C GLU A 184 5.52 -8.91 8.72
N GLU A 185 5.65 -10.24 8.84
CA GLU A 185 5.40 -10.98 10.07
C GLU A 185 6.44 -10.61 11.14
N ALA A 186 7.71 -10.47 10.75
CA ALA A 186 8.78 -9.98 11.63
C ALA A 186 8.48 -8.59 12.19
N LEU A 187 7.99 -7.64 11.38
CA LEU A 187 7.58 -6.31 11.86
C LEU A 187 6.42 -6.38 12.85
N LYS A 188 5.36 -7.16 12.52
CA LYS A 188 4.20 -7.35 13.39
C LYS A 188 4.60 -7.91 14.76
N LEU A 189 5.43 -8.94 14.78
CA LEU A 189 5.88 -9.61 15.99
C LEU A 189 6.89 -8.75 16.77
N TYR A 190 7.81 -8.07 16.09
CA TYR A 190 8.73 -7.12 16.72
C TYR A 190 7.97 -5.98 17.43
N ASP A 191 6.96 -5.39 16.78
CA ASP A 191 6.14 -4.34 17.37
C ASP A 191 5.33 -4.83 18.59
N ALA A 192 5.03 -6.14 18.64
CA ALA A 192 4.42 -6.82 19.78
C ALA A 192 5.40 -7.21 20.91
N GLY A 193 6.70 -6.98 20.71
CA GLY A 193 7.77 -7.27 21.67
C GLY A 193 8.36 -8.69 21.57
N ALA A 194 8.32 -9.30 20.38
CA ALA A 194 9.00 -10.56 20.10
C ALA A 194 10.49 -10.36 19.83
N ASP A 195 11.29 -11.36 20.18
CA ASP A 195 12.72 -11.40 19.86
C ASP A 195 12.92 -11.93 18.42
N ILE A 196 13.25 -11.02 17.50
CA ILE A 196 13.48 -11.34 16.08
C ILE A 196 14.98 -11.44 15.80
N TYR A 197 15.39 -12.38 14.96
CA TYR A 197 16.80 -12.62 14.63
C TYR A 197 17.04 -12.59 13.11
N LEU A 198 18.24 -12.17 12.72
CA LEU A 198 18.71 -12.18 11.34
C LEU A 198 19.08 -13.62 10.91
N ILE A 199 18.79 -13.95 9.65
CA ILE A 199 19.30 -15.19 9.02
C ILE A 199 20.74 -14.92 8.58
N THR A 200 21.68 -15.48 9.32
CA THR A 200 23.12 -15.28 9.07
C THR A 200 23.85 -16.62 9.09
N ASN A 201 25.03 -16.65 8.48
CA ASN A 201 25.94 -17.81 8.55
C ASN A 201 26.80 -17.81 9.83
N PHE A 202 26.52 -16.94 10.80
CA PHE A 202 27.28 -16.85 12.04
C PHE A 202 26.94 -18.01 12.98
N SER A 203 27.90 -18.37 13.83
CA SER A 203 27.75 -19.45 14.82
C SER A 203 26.70 -19.17 15.89
N SER A 204 26.32 -17.89 16.08
CA SER A 204 25.31 -17.45 17.05
C SER A 204 24.25 -16.58 16.37
N PRO A 205 22.95 -16.76 16.69
CA PRO A 205 21.88 -15.89 16.20
C PRO A 205 22.12 -14.42 16.56
N MET A 206 21.95 -13.53 15.59
CA MET A 206 22.01 -12.08 15.80
C MET A 206 20.60 -11.54 15.94
N TYR A 207 20.28 -11.00 17.11
CA TYR A 207 18.97 -10.39 17.36
C TYR A 207 18.89 -9.00 16.75
N VAL A 208 17.69 -8.64 16.29
CA VAL A 208 17.34 -7.32 15.79
C VAL A 208 17.21 -6.37 16.98
N THR A 209 17.83 -5.19 16.87
CA THR A 209 17.83 -4.17 17.94
C THR A 209 16.98 -2.95 17.63
N GLU A 210 16.75 -2.70 16.34
CA GLU A 210 16.06 -1.51 15.86
C GLU A 210 15.00 -1.92 14.84
N ARG A 211 13.79 -1.37 14.94
CA ARG A 211 12.72 -1.62 13.95
C ARG A 211 13.17 -1.35 12.50
N MET A 212 14.01 -0.34 12.30
CA MET A 212 14.54 0.04 10.99
C MET A 212 15.45 -1.03 10.37
N GLU A 213 16.06 -1.91 11.19
CA GLU A 213 16.79 -3.09 10.70
C GLU A 213 15.86 -4.07 10.00
N ILE A 214 14.59 -4.13 10.40
CA ILE A 214 13.58 -4.95 9.72
C ILE A 214 13.05 -4.21 8.49
N GLU A 215 12.63 -2.95 8.65
CA GLU A 215 12.00 -2.16 7.56
C GLU A 215 12.88 -2.00 6.33
N ARG A 216 14.19 -1.80 6.51
CA ARG A 216 15.16 -1.61 5.42
C ARG A 216 16.06 -2.82 5.20
N GLY A 217 15.85 -3.90 5.94
CA GLY A 217 16.68 -5.11 5.94
C GLY A 217 16.28 -6.15 4.90
N PRO A 218 16.65 -7.42 5.12
CA PRO A 218 16.32 -8.53 4.24
C PRO A 218 14.82 -8.88 4.21
N GLU A 219 14.44 -9.73 3.27
CA GLU A 219 13.07 -10.22 3.07
C GLU A 219 12.64 -11.24 4.14
N HIS A 220 13.59 -11.96 4.73
CA HIS A 220 13.32 -13.06 5.66
C HIS A 220 14.14 -12.90 6.94
N TYR A 221 13.52 -13.27 8.07
CA TYR A 221 14.09 -13.28 9.41
C TYR A 221 13.85 -14.66 10.03
N GLN A 222 14.35 -14.85 11.24
CA GLN A 222 14.10 -16.06 12.01
C GLN A 222 13.77 -15.72 13.46
N MET A 223 13.03 -16.61 14.12
CA MET A 223 12.76 -16.54 15.55
C MET A 223 12.63 -17.96 16.13
N SER A 224 12.65 -18.10 17.45
CA SER A 224 12.46 -19.42 18.08
C SER A 224 11.05 -19.96 17.77
N MET A 225 10.96 -21.27 17.50
CA MET A 225 9.66 -21.94 17.33
C MET A 225 8.76 -21.73 18.55
N THR A 226 9.33 -21.81 19.75
CA THR A 226 8.60 -21.67 21.01
C THR A 226 7.96 -20.29 21.16
N GLU A 227 8.67 -19.22 20.76
CA GLU A 227 8.10 -17.87 20.78
C GLU A 227 7.08 -17.67 19.67
N LEU A 228 7.32 -18.23 18.48
CA LEU A 228 6.38 -18.13 17.37
C LEU A 228 5.04 -18.79 17.73
N GLU A 229 5.08 -20.02 18.27
CA GLU A 229 3.91 -20.72 18.80
C GLU A 229 3.22 -19.90 19.89
N ARG A 230 4.00 -19.32 20.82
CA ARG A 230 3.44 -18.48 21.88
C ARG A 230 2.72 -17.25 21.33
N PHE A 231 3.28 -16.55 20.35
CA PHE A 231 2.64 -15.37 19.75
C PHE A 231 1.41 -15.77 18.94
N ARG A 232 1.43 -16.90 18.23
CA ARG A 232 0.24 -17.47 17.56
C ARG A 232 -0.87 -17.79 18.56
N ASN A 233 -0.54 -18.41 19.70
CA ASN A 233 -1.49 -18.65 20.78
C ASN A 233 -2.01 -17.35 21.41
N LEU A 234 -1.20 -16.30 21.51
CA LEU A 234 -1.63 -14.99 22.01
C LEU A 234 -2.54 -14.25 21.03
N GLU A 235 -2.24 -14.29 19.73
CA GLU A 235 -3.13 -13.77 18.69
C GLU A 235 -4.49 -14.46 18.74
N TRP A 236 -4.48 -15.76 18.99
CA TRP A 236 -5.69 -16.55 19.20
C TRP A 236 -6.47 -16.11 20.45
N GLU A 237 -5.83 -16.11 21.63
CA GLU A 237 -6.51 -15.73 22.87
C GLU A 237 -7.04 -14.29 22.80
N MET A 238 -6.37 -13.41 22.06
CA MET A 238 -6.84 -12.04 21.82
C MET A 238 -8.22 -12.00 21.11
N GLN A 239 -8.53 -12.94 20.22
CA GLN A 239 -9.83 -12.97 19.52
C GLN A 239 -11.01 -13.16 20.48
N LYS A 240 -10.79 -13.86 21.60
CA LYS A 240 -11.80 -14.02 22.65
C LYS A 240 -12.11 -12.71 23.37
N TYR A 241 -11.24 -11.71 23.27
CA TYR A 241 -11.34 -10.46 24.02
C TYR A 241 -11.28 -9.25 23.08
N PRO A 242 -12.43 -8.83 22.51
CA PRO A 242 -12.51 -7.67 21.61
C PRO A 242 -12.02 -6.35 22.23
N GLN A 243 -11.91 -6.29 23.57
CA GLN A 243 -11.39 -5.13 24.28
C GLN A 243 -9.87 -4.99 24.13
N ILE A 244 -9.16 -6.02 23.64
CA ILE A 244 -7.73 -5.99 23.34
C ILE A 244 -7.54 -5.59 21.88
N GLN A 245 -6.85 -4.48 21.64
CA GLN A 245 -6.79 -3.86 20.31
C GLN A 245 -5.49 -4.15 19.55
N SER A 246 -4.53 -4.81 20.19
CA SER A 246 -3.24 -5.11 19.57
C SER A 246 -2.57 -6.33 20.19
N LEU A 247 -1.75 -7.03 19.39
CA LEU A 247 -0.96 -8.15 19.88
C LEU A 247 0.03 -7.74 20.98
N LYS A 248 0.52 -6.50 20.95
CA LYS A 248 1.33 -5.92 22.01
C LYS A 248 0.59 -5.86 23.35
N GLU A 249 -0.68 -5.48 23.31
CA GLU A 249 -1.56 -5.46 24.47
C GLU A 249 -1.94 -6.88 24.93
N ALA A 250 -2.20 -7.80 24.00
CA ALA A 250 -2.42 -9.21 24.31
C ALA A 250 -1.21 -9.82 25.02
N ASN A 251 0.00 -9.57 24.54
CA ASN A 251 1.24 -10.03 25.17
C ASN A 251 1.43 -9.47 26.58
N LEU A 252 0.95 -8.25 26.84
CA LEU A 252 0.93 -7.65 28.19
C LEU A 252 -0.12 -8.28 29.11
N LEU A 253 -1.35 -8.49 28.63
CA LEU A 253 -2.50 -8.86 29.47
C LEU A 253 -2.72 -10.38 29.60
N LEU A 254 -2.42 -11.13 28.54
CA LEU A 254 -2.63 -12.58 28.45
C LEU A 254 -1.31 -13.35 28.43
N GLY A 255 -0.19 -12.66 28.21
CA GLY A 255 1.13 -13.27 28.16
C GLY A 255 1.62 -13.77 29.52
N THR A 256 2.59 -14.67 29.47
CA THR A 256 3.24 -15.28 30.65
C THR A 256 4.57 -14.63 31.03
N ARG A 257 5.04 -13.63 30.25
CA ARG A 257 6.26 -12.88 30.57
C ARG A 257 5.98 -11.83 31.65
N ARG A 258 7.01 -11.57 32.46
CA ARG A 258 6.99 -10.50 33.46
C ARG A 258 7.19 -9.15 32.76
N VAL A 259 6.11 -8.41 32.56
CA VAL A 259 6.11 -7.15 31.82
C VAL A 259 5.23 -6.11 32.53
N PHE A 260 5.43 -4.84 32.21
CA PHE A 260 4.53 -3.76 32.61
C PHE A 260 4.10 -2.95 31.40
N GLY A 261 2.92 -2.35 31.48
CA GLY A 261 2.36 -1.47 30.47
C GLY A 261 1.96 -0.13 31.06
N ILE A 262 2.06 0.92 30.26
CA ILE A 262 1.60 2.27 30.63
C ILE A 262 0.43 2.63 29.72
N TYR A 263 -0.68 2.99 30.33
CA TYR A 263 -1.89 3.47 29.68
C TYR A 263 -2.07 4.95 29.98
N GLN A 264 -2.31 5.74 28.94
CA GLN A 264 -2.58 7.17 29.02
C GLN A 264 -3.93 7.49 28.38
N ILE A 265 -4.59 8.53 28.86
CA ILE A 265 -5.91 8.93 28.34
C ILE A 265 -5.77 9.29 26.85
N ARG A 266 -6.76 8.87 26.06
CA ARG A 266 -6.84 9.20 24.64
C ARG A 266 -7.31 10.64 24.47
N ASP A 267 -6.57 11.39 23.65
CA ASP A 267 -7.02 12.63 23.05
C ASP A 267 -8.32 12.29 22.28
N ASP A 268 -9.43 12.95 22.57
CA ASP A 268 -10.80 12.69 22.04
C ASP A 268 -11.63 11.61 22.76
N SER A 269 -11.32 11.25 24.01
CA SER A 269 -12.17 10.36 24.82
C SER A 269 -12.94 11.10 25.93
N PRO A 270 -14.07 10.54 26.42
CA PRO A 270 -14.71 10.99 27.67
C PRO A 270 -13.75 11.06 28.87
N GLY A 271 -12.62 10.35 28.80
CA GLY A 271 -11.49 10.40 29.73
C GLY A 271 -10.95 11.81 29.99
N GLU A 272 -11.02 12.73 29.02
CA GLU A 272 -10.55 14.11 29.19
C GLU A 272 -11.24 14.83 30.37
N ASN A 273 -12.48 14.46 30.70
CA ASN A 273 -13.23 15.06 31.80
C ASN A 273 -12.63 14.77 33.19
N TYR A 274 -11.79 13.73 33.29
CA TYR A 274 -11.10 13.37 34.52
C TYR A 274 -9.58 13.25 34.34
N ALA A 275 -9.04 13.77 33.23
CA ALA A 275 -7.60 13.90 33.03
C ALA A 275 -6.98 14.78 34.14
N PHE A 276 -5.86 14.31 34.69
CA PHE A 276 -5.16 14.91 35.83
C PHE A 276 -5.98 15.04 37.11
N MET A 277 -7.11 14.34 37.22
CA MET A 277 -7.93 14.32 38.44
C MET A 277 -7.63 13.09 39.29
N ASN A 278 -7.63 13.26 40.61
CA ASN A 278 -7.40 12.17 41.56
C ASN A 278 -8.62 11.29 41.78
N MET A 279 -8.43 10.14 42.45
CA MET A 279 -9.52 9.19 42.71
C MET A 279 -10.66 9.80 43.53
N SER A 280 -10.33 10.66 44.51
CA SER A 280 -11.34 11.38 45.30
C SER A 280 -12.26 12.27 44.44
N PHE A 281 -11.72 12.91 43.40
CA PHE A 281 -12.50 13.72 42.46
C PHE A 281 -13.39 12.83 41.58
N ILE A 282 -12.84 11.74 41.05
CA ILE A 282 -13.56 10.78 40.19
C ILE A 282 -14.79 10.22 40.94
N GLU A 283 -14.58 9.73 42.16
CA GLU A 283 -15.64 9.16 43.00
C GLU A 283 -16.72 10.20 43.38
N SER A 284 -16.31 11.41 43.77
CA SER A 284 -17.24 12.46 44.21
C SER A 284 -18.15 13.02 43.10
N HIS A 285 -17.73 12.88 41.84
CA HIS A 285 -18.51 13.28 40.67
C HIS A 285 -19.25 12.09 40.02
N GLY A 286 -19.18 10.90 40.62
CA GLY A 286 -19.84 9.70 40.11
C GLY A 286 -19.29 9.21 38.77
N MET A 287 -18.05 9.58 38.45
CA MET A 287 -17.37 9.13 37.24
C MET A 287 -16.78 7.73 37.47
N LYS A 288 -16.56 6.99 36.38
CA LYS A 288 -15.92 5.67 36.41
C LYS A 288 -14.80 5.64 35.40
N ILE A 289 -13.64 5.17 35.84
CA ILE A 289 -12.49 4.91 34.96
C ILE A 289 -12.85 3.71 34.09
N LYS A 290 -12.70 3.89 32.79
CA LYS A 290 -13.03 2.91 31.75
C LYS A 290 -11.80 2.63 30.91
N LYS A 291 -11.56 1.36 30.55
CA LYS A 291 -10.41 0.99 29.71
C LYS A 291 -10.47 1.68 28.34
N GLU A 292 -11.68 1.86 27.81
CA GLU A 292 -11.93 2.45 26.49
C GLU A 292 -11.46 3.92 26.37
N ASP A 293 -11.33 4.61 27.50
CA ASP A 293 -10.85 6.00 27.55
C ASP A 293 -9.30 6.08 27.44
N TYR A 294 -8.60 4.94 27.49
CA TYR A 294 -7.15 4.86 27.55
C TYR A 294 -6.55 4.20 26.30
N LYS A 295 -5.30 4.56 25.99
CA LYS A 295 -4.44 3.91 24.98
C LYS A 295 -3.18 3.37 25.66
N LEU A 296 -2.76 2.17 25.27
CA LEU A 296 -1.48 1.60 25.66
C LEU A 296 -0.36 2.37 24.93
N VAL A 297 0.53 3.04 25.67
CA VAL A 297 1.61 3.87 25.10
C VAL A 297 2.99 3.22 25.20
N TYR A 298 3.15 2.24 26.09
CA TYR A 298 4.44 1.58 26.30
C TYR A 298 4.26 0.22 26.95
N VAL A 299 5.14 -0.74 26.58
CA VAL A 299 5.30 -2.03 27.25
C VAL A 299 6.79 -2.24 27.48
N GLY A 300 7.17 -2.68 28.68
CA GLY A 300 8.56 -3.00 29.01
C GLY A 300 8.68 -4.20 29.93
N GLU A 301 9.88 -4.76 30.00
CA GLU A 301 10.17 -5.89 30.87
C GLU A 301 10.20 -5.50 32.36
N LEU A 302 9.60 -6.34 33.20
CA LEU A 302 9.61 -6.19 34.64
C LEU A 302 10.81 -6.96 35.23
N SER A 303 11.97 -6.32 35.22
CA SER A 303 13.21 -6.94 35.72
C SER A 303 13.27 -6.97 37.25
N GLY A 304 13.59 -8.13 37.83
CA GLY A 304 13.88 -8.26 39.26
C GLY A 304 12.70 -7.90 40.18
N ASN A 305 12.94 -6.98 41.12
CA ASN A 305 11.99 -6.49 42.14
C ASN A 305 11.52 -5.05 41.88
N MET A 306 11.49 -4.63 40.60
CA MET A 306 11.05 -3.30 40.19
C MET A 306 9.66 -2.98 40.75
N SER A 307 9.56 -1.86 41.45
CA SER A 307 8.33 -1.35 42.07
C SER A 307 7.63 -0.32 41.18
N LEU A 308 6.38 0.02 41.52
CA LEU A 308 5.64 1.10 40.85
C LEU A 308 6.37 2.45 40.97
N ASP A 309 7.04 2.70 42.10
CA ASP A 309 7.85 3.90 42.30
C ASP A 309 9.08 3.92 41.38
N ASP A 310 9.75 2.77 41.18
CA ASP A 310 10.88 2.67 40.25
C ASP A 310 10.45 2.93 38.79
N ILE A 311 9.26 2.44 38.41
CA ILE A 311 8.67 2.74 37.10
C ILE A 311 8.38 4.24 37.01
N PHE A 312 7.73 4.82 38.01
CA PHE A 312 7.42 6.25 38.02
C PHE A 312 8.68 7.13 37.96
N GLU A 313 9.75 6.77 38.66
CA GLU A 313 11.03 7.45 38.59
C GLU A 313 11.64 7.35 37.19
N ARG A 314 11.69 6.14 36.61
CA ARG A 314 12.25 5.91 35.28
C ARG A 314 11.57 6.75 34.20
N PHE A 315 10.23 6.80 34.17
CA PHE A 315 9.52 7.54 33.12
C PHE A 315 9.47 9.06 33.33
N ASN A 316 9.92 9.55 34.50
CA ASN A 316 10.01 10.98 34.81
C ASN A 316 11.45 11.53 34.81
N ILE A 317 12.45 10.71 35.12
CA ILE A 317 13.87 11.12 35.22
C ILE A 317 14.68 10.48 34.09
N ASP A 318 14.70 9.15 34.02
CA ASP A 318 15.55 8.36 33.12
C ASP A 318 14.72 7.75 31.98
N ARG A 319 14.06 8.63 31.23
CA ARG A 319 13.08 8.25 30.21
C ARG A 319 13.72 7.37 29.11
N PRO A 320 13.12 6.19 28.79
CA PRO A 320 13.58 5.37 27.67
C PRO A 320 13.56 6.11 26.33
N GLU A 321 14.54 5.86 25.46
CA GLU A 321 14.67 6.54 24.15
C GLU A 321 13.50 6.23 23.19
N ASP A 322 12.86 5.08 23.36
CA ASP A 322 11.72 4.59 22.59
C ASP A 322 10.36 5.02 23.16
N PHE A 323 10.31 5.64 24.35
CA PHE A 323 9.07 6.11 24.95
C PHE A 323 8.54 7.35 24.23
N ARG A 324 7.29 7.29 23.73
CA ARG A 324 6.62 8.38 22.99
C ARG A 324 5.46 9.03 23.75
N GLY A 325 5.13 8.54 24.94
CA GLY A 325 4.11 9.12 25.81
C GLY A 325 4.56 10.37 26.57
N HIS A 326 3.64 11.00 27.28
CA HIS A 326 3.99 12.08 28.22
C HIS A 326 4.55 11.52 29.54
N SER A 327 5.10 12.41 30.37
CA SER A 327 5.58 12.04 31.70
C SER A 327 4.48 11.37 32.52
N LEU A 328 4.85 10.34 33.27
CA LEU A 328 3.91 9.61 34.11
C LEU A 328 3.33 10.55 35.18
N SER A 329 2.01 10.68 35.21
CA SER A 329 1.30 11.73 35.95
C SER A 329 -0.05 11.25 36.49
N VAL A 330 -0.69 12.08 37.33
CA VAL A 330 -2.03 11.77 37.86
C VAL A 330 -2.98 11.50 36.69
N SER A 331 -3.82 10.47 36.83
CA SER A 331 -4.72 9.92 35.81
C SER A 331 -4.14 8.83 34.88
N ASP A 332 -2.83 8.63 34.85
CA ASP A 332 -2.22 7.51 34.12
C ASP A 332 -2.44 6.18 34.83
N ILE A 333 -2.37 5.07 34.09
CA ILE A 333 -2.53 3.72 34.64
C ILE A 333 -1.30 2.88 34.29
N VAL A 334 -0.71 2.26 35.31
CA VAL A 334 0.37 1.29 35.17
C VAL A 334 -0.22 -0.10 35.36
N VAL A 335 -0.13 -0.93 34.34
CA VAL A 335 -0.52 -2.35 34.40
C VAL A 335 0.73 -3.18 34.63
N LEU A 336 0.70 -4.06 35.63
CA LEU A 336 1.77 -5.00 35.92
C LEU A 336 1.29 -6.41 35.59
N ASN A 337 2.09 -7.17 34.86
CA ASN A 337 1.95 -8.61 34.68
C ASN A 337 3.18 -9.30 35.26
N ASP A 338 2.99 -10.09 36.33
CA ASP A 338 4.07 -10.85 36.97
C ASP A 338 4.22 -12.28 36.44
N GLY A 339 3.50 -12.61 35.36
CA GLY A 339 3.45 -13.92 34.70
C GLY A 339 2.30 -14.81 35.18
N GLU A 340 1.73 -14.53 36.35
CA GLU A 340 0.57 -15.27 36.90
C GLU A 340 -0.64 -14.36 37.11
N LYS A 341 -0.40 -13.10 37.47
CA LYS A 341 -1.41 -12.12 37.82
C LYS A 341 -1.15 -10.80 37.10
N VAL A 342 -2.24 -10.24 36.57
CA VAL A 342 -2.27 -8.91 36.01
C VAL A 342 -3.01 -7.96 36.95
N THR A 343 -2.40 -6.82 37.29
CA THR A 343 -3.00 -5.78 38.13
C THR A 343 -2.86 -4.40 37.48
N ALA A 344 -3.93 -3.61 37.54
CA ALA A 344 -3.92 -2.23 37.08
C ALA A 344 -3.81 -1.27 38.27
N HIS A 345 -2.94 -0.26 38.15
CA HIS A 345 -2.64 0.72 39.18
C HIS A 345 -2.79 2.14 38.65
N PHE A 346 -3.78 2.86 39.14
CA PHE A 346 -3.99 4.27 38.87
C PHE A 346 -2.95 5.13 39.59
N VAL A 347 -2.32 6.04 38.85
CA VAL A 347 -1.40 7.03 39.41
C VAL A 347 -2.23 8.14 40.07
N ASP A 348 -2.22 8.18 41.39
CA ASP A 348 -2.82 9.25 42.18
C ASP A 348 -1.74 10.26 42.64
N SER A 349 -2.20 11.38 43.18
CA SER A 349 -1.50 12.55 43.69
C SER A 349 -0.24 12.24 44.52
N ILE A 350 -0.24 11.14 45.28
CA ILE A 350 0.83 10.77 46.22
C ILE A 350 1.06 9.24 46.34
N SER A 351 0.35 8.43 45.56
CA SER A 351 0.36 6.96 45.67
C SER A 351 -0.24 6.31 44.43
N PHE A 352 -0.25 4.98 44.40
CA PHE A 352 -0.94 4.19 43.39
C PHE A 352 -2.17 3.51 43.98
N GLU A 353 -3.32 3.65 43.33
CA GLU A 353 -4.54 2.94 43.71
C GLU A 353 -4.81 1.79 42.74
N GLN A 354 -5.05 0.58 43.26
CA GLN A 354 -5.34 -0.58 42.43
C GLN A 354 -6.77 -0.50 41.88
N LEU A 355 -6.93 -0.73 40.57
CA LEU A 355 -8.23 -0.75 39.89
C LEU A 355 -8.65 -2.21 39.61
N ASP A 356 -9.62 -2.71 40.36
CA ASP A 356 -10.05 -4.12 40.23
C ASP A 356 -10.89 -4.39 38.98
N SER A 357 -11.62 -3.40 38.45
CA SER A 357 -12.52 -3.58 37.30
C SER A 357 -11.97 -3.09 35.97
N PHE A 358 -10.75 -2.53 35.95
CA PHE A 358 -10.16 -1.94 34.74
C PHE A 358 -9.81 -3.00 33.69
N LEU A 359 -9.54 -4.24 34.14
CA LEU A 359 -9.15 -5.38 33.31
C LEU A 359 -10.25 -6.44 33.19
N ASN A 360 -11.52 -6.07 33.41
CA ASN A 360 -12.63 -6.99 33.20
C ASN A 360 -12.86 -7.20 31.70
N LEU A 361 -12.10 -8.13 31.12
CA LEU A 361 -12.27 -8.57 29.74
C LEU A 361 -13.46 -9.53 29.68
N GLU A 362 -14.45 -9.21 28.85
CA GLU A 362 -15.59 -10.11 28.59
C GLU A 362 -15.17 -11.08 27.48
N GLU A 363 -15.09 -12.37 27.82
CA GLU A 363 -14.76 -13.45 26.88
C GLU A 363 -15.94 -13.68 25.93
N GLN A 364 -15.69 -13.64 24.62
CA GLN A 364 -16.65 -14.03 23.60
C GLN A 364 -16.52 -15.52 23.27
N VAL A 365 -17.67 -16.19 23.13
CA VAL A 365 -17.74 -17.57 22.65
C VAL A 365 -17.50 -17.57 21.15
N LEU A 366 -16.48 -18.28 20.71
CA LEU A 366 -16.10 -18.37 19.30
C LEU A 366 -17.09 -19.29 18.56
N SER A 367 -17.49 -18.87 17.36
CA SER A 367 -18.40 -19.62 16.49
C SER A 367 -17.67 -20.51 15.48
N GLU A 368 -16.39 -20.29 15.23
CA GLU A 368 -15.63 -20.95 14.15
C GLU A 368 -14.14 -21.05 14.45
N LEU A 369 -13.50 -22.13 13.97
CA LEU A 369 -12.08 -22.41 14.15
C LEU A 369 -11.48 -23.02 12.87
N ALA A 370 -10.20 -22.76 12.63
CA ALA A 370 -9.41 -23.48 11.64
C ALA A 370 -8.05 -23.91 12.21
N TYR A 371 -7.54 -25.06 11.78
CA TYR A 371 -6.23 -25.59 12.13
C TYR A 371 -5.46 -26.00 10.86
N GLU A 372 -4.15 -25.80 10.89
CA GLU A 372 -3.15 -26.34 9.97
C GLU A 372 -2.35 -27.40 10.73
N VAL A 373 -2.29 -28.61 10.17
CA VAL A 373 -1.57 -29.75 10.75
C VAL A 373 -0.60 -30.30 9.72
N GLY A 374 0.67 -29.91 9.83
CA GLY A 374 1.66 -30.15 8.80
C GLY A 374 1.36 -29.32 7.55
N GLU A 375 1.06 -29.98 6.43
CA GLU A 375 0.66 -29.33 5.17
C GLU A 375 -0.86 -29.45 4.92
N ARG A 376 -1.66 -29.86 5.91
CA ARG A 376 -3.11 -30.10 5.76
C ARG A 376 -3.93 -29.15 6.60
N TYR A 377 -5.19 -28.96 6.26
CA TYR A 377 -6.06 -27.99 6.94
C TYR A 377 -7.33 -28.63 7.50
N PHE A 378 -7.85 -28.06 8.58
CA PHE A 378 -9.08 -28.46 9.24
C PHE A 378 -9.89 -27.20 9.57
N ALA A 379 -11.20 -27.25 9.41
CA ALA A 379 -12.12 -26.16 9.71
C ALA A 379 -13.33 -26.71 10.48
N ILE A 380 -13.85 -25.95 11.44
CA ILE A 380 -15.04 -26.30 12.22
C ILE A 380 -15.85 -25.04 12.54
N GLN A 381 -17.17 -25.13 12.44
CA GLN A 381 -18.10 -24.03 12.70
C GLN A 381 -19.30 -24.52 13.51
N ARG A 382 -19.80 -23.68 14.43
CA ARG A 382 -21.00 -23.95 15.22
C ARG A 382 -22.25 -23.84 14.37
N THR A 383 -23.14 -24.81 14.51
CA THR A 383 -24.46 -24.89 13.87
C THR A 383 -25.57 -25.09 14.91
N GLU A 384 -26.82 -25.14 14.47
CA GLU A 384 -27.99 -25.40 15.35
C GLU A 384 -28.00 -26.82 15.92
N GLU A 385 -27.35 -27.78 15.26
CA GLU A 385 -27.34 -29.21 15.61
C GLU A 385 -25.96 -29.72 16.08
N GLY A 386 -25.02 -28.83 16.42
CA GLY A 386 -23.66 -29.18 16.84
C GLY A 386 -22.59 -28.39 16.10
N TYR A 387 -21.58 -29.08 15.56
CA TYR A 387 -20.45 -28.47 14.85
C TYR A 387 -20.27 -29.06 13.45
N ASP A 388 -20.31 -28.24 12.41
CA ASP A 388 -19.96 -28.63 11.04
C ASP A 388 -18.44 -28.57 10.88
N TYR A 389 -17.80 -29.65 10.44
CA TYR A 389 -16.35 -29.75 10.30
C TYR A 389 -15.93 -30.20 8.91
N SER A 390 -14.72 -29.81 8.49
CA SER A 390 -14.14 -30.16 7.20
C SER A 390 -12.63 -30.33 7.30
N PHE A 391 -12.10 -31.37 6.66
CA PHE A 391 -10.69 -31.67 6.50
C PHE A 391 -10.26 -31.43 5.04
N TYR A 392 -9.15 -30.73 4.83
CA TYR A 392 -8.59 -30.39 3.53
C TYR A 392 -7.15 -30.87 3.37
N ASP A 393 -6.77 -31.22 2.14
CA ASP A 393 -5.39 -31.57 1.79
C ASP A 393 -4.48 -30.34 1.58
N GLU A 394 -3.24 -30.57 1.15
CA GLU A 394 -2.20 -29.56 0.89
C GLU A 394 -2.57 -28.58 -0.23
N ASP A 395 -3.48 -28.99 -1.12
CA ASP A 395 -4.02 -28.20 -2.22
C ASP A 395 -5.40 -27.59 -1.86
N PHE A 396 -5.81 -27.56 -0.58
CA PHE A 396 -7.14 -27.08 -0.14
C PHE A 396 -8.33 -27.88 -0.69
N ARG A 397 -8.14 -29.13 -1.12
CA ARG A 397 -9.25 -29.99 -1.56
C ARG A 397 -9.88 -30.69 -0.38
N LEU A 398 -11.21 -30.68 -0.34
CA LEU A 398 -11.98 -31.39 0.68
C LEU A 398 -11.65 -32.90 0.65
N MET A 399 -11.12 -33.40 1.77
CA MET A 399 -10.86 -34.82 2.00
C MET A 399 -12.03 -35.49 2.71
N ASP A 400 -12.55 -34.84 3.74
CA ASP A 400 -13.66 -35.34 4.55
C ASP A 400 -14.39 -34.17 5.22
N GLY A 401 -15.65 -34.36 5.59
CA GLY A 401 -16.45 -33.35 6.28
C GLY A 401 -17.80 -33.89 6.74
N GLY A 402 -18.36 -33.27 7.77
CA GLY A 402 -19.60 -33.74 8.39
C GLY A 402 -20.00 -32.92 9.61
N VAL A 403 -21.07 -33.37 10.27
CA VAL A 403 -21.61 -32.71 11.47
C VAL A 403 -21.30 -33.53 12.71
N TYR A 404 -20.69 -32.90 13.70
CA TYR A 404 -20.44 -33.42 15.03
C TYR A 404 -21.58 -32.97 15.96
N GLU A 405 -22.46 -33.90 16.33
CA GLU A 405 -23.78 -33.62 16.93
C GLU A 405 -23.75 -33.20 18.42
N ASN A 406 -22.60 -33.27 19.10
CA ASN A 406 -22.52 -33.00 20.53
C ASN A 406 -22.16 -31.52 20.80
N ASP A 407 -23.17 -30.72 21.12
CA ASP A 407 -23.08 -29.28 21.42
C ASP A 407 -22.88 -28.96 22.91
N GLU A 408 -22.77 -29.97 23.78
CA GLU A 408 -22.53 -29.80 25.22
C GLU A 408 -21.06 -29.48 25.54
N ILE A 409 -20.16 -29.79 24.62
CA ILE A 409 -18.71 -29.54 24.73
C ILE A 409 -18.34 -28.26 23.97
N SER A 410 -17.19 -27.66 24.27
CA SER A 410 -16.75 -26.47 23.53
C SER A 410 -16.36 -26.80 22.10
N ILE A 411 -16.36 -25.81 21.21
CA ILE A 411 -15.95 -26.00 19.81
C ILE A 411 -14.48 -26.47 19.71
N GLU A 412 -13.64 -26.09 20.68
CA GLU A 412 -12.26 -26.57 20.80
C GLU A 412 -12.20 -28.04 21.24
N GLU A 413 -13.02 -28.44 22.20
CA GLU A 413 -13.12 -29.85 22.64
C GLU A 413 -13.61 -30.74 21.49
N ALA A 414 -14.61 -30.27 20.73
CA ALA A 414 -15.11 -30.96 19.54
C ALA A 414 -14.03 -31.10 18.45
N ALA A 415 -13.27 -30.02 18.19
CA ALA A 415 -12.16 -30.06 17.25
C ALA A 415 -11.05 -31.03 17.68
N GLU A 416 -10.76 -31.10 18.97
CA GLU A 416 -9.74 -32.00 19.52
C GLU A 416 -10.13 -33.47 19.32
N GLU A 417 -11.37 -33.83 19.62
CA GLU A 417 -11.89 -35.18 19.39
C GLU A 417 -11.84 -35.56 17.91
N LEU A 418 -12.30 -34.67 17.02
CA LEU A 418 -12.31 -34.90 15.56
C LEU A 418 -10.90 -35.10 15.00
N LEU A 419 -9.93 -34.29 15.43
CA LEU A 419 -8.54 -34.39 14.98
C LEU A 419 -7.87 -35.66 15.52
N GLU A 420 -8.22 -36.12 16.72
CA GLU A 420 -7.71 -37.38 17.28
C GLU A 420 -8.29 -38.60 16.55
N ASP A 421 -9.60 -38.59 16.25
CA ASP A 421 -10.30 -39.68 15.55
C ASP A 421 -9.75 -39.89 14.12
N GLU A 422 -9.43 -38.80 13.42
CA GLU A 422 -8.82 -38.85 12.08
C GLU A 422 -7.31 -39.16 12.12
N GLY A 423 -6.73 -39.27 13.32
CA GLY A 423 -5.32 -39.62 13.55
C GLY A 423 -4.34 -38.46 13.29
N TRP A 424 -4.81 -37.22 13.31
CA TRP A 424 -4.01 -36.00 13.13
C TRP A 424 -3.41 -35.55 14.46
N THR A 425 -2.44 -36.34 14.94
CA THR A 425 -1.72 -36.10 16.21
C THR A 425 -0.44 -35.25 16.02
N GLY A 426 -0.32 -34.55 14.89
CA GLY A 426 0.81 -33.66 14.58
C GLY A 426 0.76 -32.35 15.34
N GLU A 427 1.77 -31.51 15.16
CA GLU A 427 1.78 -30.12 15.64
C GLU A 427 0.67 -29.34 14.93
N ARG A 428 -0.20 -28.68 15.70
CA ARG A 428 -1.40 -27.99 15.23
C ARG A 428 -1.17 -26.49 15.31
N ILE A 429 -1.11 -25.83 14.16
CA ILE A 429 -1.05 -24.37 14.06
C ILE A 429 -2.48 -23.89 13.83
N ARG A 430 -2.98 -22.97 14.64
CA ARG A 430 -4.33 -22.43 14.40
C ARG A 430 -4.31 -21.48 13.20
N GLY A 431 -5.19 -21.75 12.23
CA GLY A 431 -5.36 -20.96 11.02
C GLY A 431 -6.44 -19.88 11.18
N ASP A 432 -6.40 -18.89 10.30
CA ASP A 432 -7.49 -17.94 10.10
C ASP A 432 -8.59 -18.63 9.27
N TYR A 433 -9.79 -18.75 9.85
CA TYR A 433 -10.92 -19.45 9.22
C TYR A 433 -11.32 -18.79 7.90
N ASP A 434 -11.52 -17.47 7.89
CA ASP A 434 -11.90 -16.72 6.69
C ASP A 434 -10.84 -16.87 5.59
N ARG A 435 -9.56 -16.76 5.96
CA ARG A 435 -8.46 -16.91 5.01
C ARG A 435 -8.34 -18.33 4.45
N LEU A 436 -8.60 -19.35 5.28
CA LEU A 436 -8.66 -20.74 4.81
C LEU A 436 -9.82 -20.91 3.84
N MET A 437 -11.01 -20.39 4.16
CA MET A 437 -12.19 -20.48 3.31
C MET A 437 -12.02 -19.72 1.99
N GLU A 438 -11.35 -18.56 1.98
CA GLU A 438 -11.00 -17.83 0.74
C GLU A 438 -10.14 -18.71 -0.20
N LYS A 439 -9.11 -19.38 0.34
CA LYS A 439 -8.26 -20.29 -0.45
C LYS A 439 -9.02 -21.52 -0.95
N VAL A 440 -9.95 -22.06 -0.15
CA VAL A 440 -10.82 -23.16 -0.55
C VAL A 440 -11.73 -22.73 -1.70
N GLU A 441 -12.33 -21.53 -1.64
CA GLU A 441 -13.14 -20.97 -2.73
C GLU A 441 -12.33 -20.76 -4.02
N GLU A 442 -11.12 -20.20 -3.92
CA GLU A 442 -10.22 -20.05 -5.07
C GLU A 442 -9.89 -21.41 -5.72
N MET A 443 -9.59 -22.42 -4.90
CA MET A 443 -9.31 -23.76 -5.40
C MET A 443 -10.54 -24.41 -6.02
N ASP A 444 -11.72 -24.25 -5.42
CA ASP A 444 -12.98 -24.75 -5.97
C ASP A 444 -13.28 -24.12 -7.35
N GLU A 445 -13.01 -22.83 -7.54
CA GLU A 445 -13.11 -22.19 -8.87
C GLU A 445 -12.13 -22.80 -9.88
N VAL A 446 -10.88 -23.08 -9.46
CA VAL A 446 -9.86 -23.72 -10.31
C VAL A 446 -10.28 -25.15 -10.67
N VAL A 447 -10.74 -25.94 -9.71
CA VAL A 447 -11.25 -27.30 -9.91
C VAL A 447 -12.48 -27.28 -10.82
N MET A 448 -13.39 -26.33 -10.65
CA MET A 448 -14.56 -26.16 -11.51
C MET A 448 -14.18 -25.75 -12.94
N ALA A 449 -13.16 -24.90 -13.11
CA ALA A 449 -12.61 -24.55 -14.42
C ALA A 449 -11.87 -25.73 -15.08
N GLU A 450 -11.19 -26.57 -14.31
CA GLU A 450 -10.54 -27.82 -14.74
C GLU A 450 -11.59 -28.86 -15.18
N ILE A 451 -12.68 -29.00 -14.43
CA ILE A 451 -13.84 -29.85 -14.77
C ILE A 451 -14.52 -29.33 -16.04
N GLN A 452 -14.72 -28.01 -16.18
CA GLN A 452 -15.29 -27.41 -17.39
C GLN A 452 -14.40 -27.59 -18.62
N LYS A 453 -13.06 -27.55 -18.45
CA LYS A 453 -12.09 -27.80 -19.54
C LYS A 453 -11.98 -29.28 -19.91
N SER A 454 -12.18 -30.19 -18.95
CA SER A 454 -12.09 -31.64 -19.17
C SER A 454 -13.41 -32.28 -19.65
N GLN A 455 -14.55 -31.59 -19.52
CA GLN A 455 -15.83 -32.07 -20.07
C GLN A 455 -16.01 -31.76 -21.57
N GLY A 456 -15.36 -32.59 -22.39
CA GLY A 456 -15.89 -32.96 -23.70
C GLY A 456 -16.93 -34.08 -23.53
N GLU A 457 -18.21 -33.78 -23.80
CA GLU A 457 -19.35 -34.73 -23.85
C GLU A 457 -19.47 -35.73 -22.68
N TYR A 458 -20.02 -35.30 -21.55
CA TYR A 458 -20.50 -36.22 -20.51
C TYR A 458 -22.03 -36.45 -20.64
N LYS A 459 -22.44 -37.70 -20.86
CA LYS A 459 -23.82 -38.18 -20.70
C LYS A 459 -23.87 -39.06 -19.45
N PRO A 460 -24.79 -38.83 -18.48
CA PRO A 460 -24.79 -39.62 -17.25
C PRO A 460 -25.10 -41.10 -17.52
N LEU A 461 -24.12 -41.96 -17.25
CA LEU A 461 -24.25 -43.41 -17.14
C LEU A 461 -24.83 -43.76 -15.77
N ALA A 462 -26.13 -43.61 -15.62
CA ALA A 462 -26.90 -44.19 -14.52
C ALA A 462 -28.20 -44.79 -15.06
N LYS A 463 -28.10 -45.68 -16.07
CA LYS A 463 -29.24 -46.47 -16.56
C LYS A 463 -28.85 -47.68 -17.42
N VAL A 464 -27.96 -48.57 -16.95
CA VAL A 464 -27.74 -49.87 -17.63
C VAL A 464 -27.51 -51.07 -16.70
N GLU A 465 -27.24 -50.89 -15.42
CA GLU A 465 -27.19 -51.97 -14.42
C GLU A 465 -28.05 -51.45 -13.26
N GLU A 466 -29.22 -51.95 -12.89
CA GLU A 466 -29.69 -53.31 -12.77
C GLU A 466 -31.18 -53.39 -13.18
N LEU A 467 -31.40 -53.74 -14.44
CA LEU A 467 -32.60 -54.47 -14.82
C LEU A 467 -32.40 -55.92 -14.37
N GLU A 468 -32.78 -56.25 -13.12
CA GLU A 468 -33.18 -57.61 -12.73
C GLU A 468 -33.74 -57.66 -11.30
N GLU A 469 -34.95 -57.12 -11.08
CA GLU A 469 -35.87 -57.71 -10.12
C GLU A 469 -37.32 -57.49 -10.56
N ALA A 470 -38.06 -58.59 -10.71
CA ALA A 470 -39.33 -58.64 -11.40
C ALA A 470 -40.47 -57.97 -10.61
N ASN A 471 -40.99 -56.85 -11.10
CA ASN A 471 -42.21 -56.24 -10.59
C ASN A 471 -43.45 -56.72 -11.37
N TYR A 472 -44.18 -57.67 -10.80
CA TYR A 472 -45.50 -58.12 -11.28
C TYR A 472 -46.59 -57.09 -10.93
N ASN A 473 -46.80 -56.05 -11.75
CA ASN A 473 -47.94 -55.12 -11.54
C ASN A 473 -48.53 -54.55 -12.85
N MET A 474 -48.63 -55.37 -13.91
CA MET A 474 -49.26 -54.99 -15.18
C MET A 474 -50.45 -55.92 -15.50
N ILE A 475 -51.68 -55.40 -15.44
CA ILE A 475 -52.84 -55.92 -16.17
C ILE A 475 -53.51 -54.73 -16.87
N ASP A 476 -53.76 -54.85 -18.17
CA ASP A 476 -54.52 -53.93 -19.02
C ASP A 476 -54.01 -52.48 -19.18
N ASN A 477 -52.69 -52.25 -19.23
CA ASN A 477 -52.08 -50.96 -19.60
C ASN A 477 -52.58 -49.73 -18.79
N VAL A 478 -53.09 -49.93 -17.57
CA VAL A 478 -53.45 -48.86 -16.64
C VAL A 478 -52.73 -49.09 -15.32
N LEU A 479 -51.82 -48.17 -14.97
CA LEU A 479 -51.27 -48.05 -13.62
C LEU A 479 -52.40 -47.54 -12.70
N ASN A 480 -52.96 -48.40 -11.86
CA ASN A 480 -54.00 -48.02 -10.92
C ASN A 480 -53.37 -47.89 -9.52
N ASN A 481 -53.48 -46.68 -8.94
CA ASN A 481 -53.09 -46.26 -7.58
C ASN A 481 -51.62 -45.87 -7.31
N MET A 482 -51.16 -44.74 -7.88
CA MET A 482 -50.34 -43.83 -7.07
C MET A 482 -51.23 -42.67 -6.59
N PRO A 483 -51.15 -42.26 -5.31
CA PRO A 483 -51.81 -41.02 -4.87
C PRO A 483 -51.33 -39.86 -5.76
N PRO A 484 -52.15 -38.84 -6.04
CA PRO A 484 -51.64 -37.64 -6.70
C PRO A 484 -50.50 -37.07 -5.86
N LYS A 485 -49.34 -36.79 -6.48
CA LYS A 485 -48.27 -36.01 -5.85
C LYS A 485 -48.90 -34.73 -5.33
N LYS A 486 -48.79 -34.46 -4.02
CA LYS A 486 -49.24 -33.18 -3.47
C LYS A 486 -48.14 -32.17 -3.78
N GLU A 487 -48.50 -31.10 -4.48
CA GLU A 487 -47.56 -30.02 -4.81
C GLU A 487 -47.26 -29.18 -3.56
N ALA A 488 -46.04 -28.67 -3.45
CA ALA A 488 -45.64 -27.76 -2.38
C ALA A 488 -46.48 -26.48 -2.40
N TYR A 489 -46.82 -25.94 -1.23
CA TYR A 489 -47.63 -24.74 -1.06
C TYR A 489 -47.11 -23.89 0.12
N LEU A 490 -47.65 -22.68 0.29
CA LEU A 490 -47.31 -21.80 1.42
C LEU A 490 -48.49 -21.59 2.34
N GLU A 491 -48.20 -21.55 3.63
CA GLU A 491 -49.04 -20.88 4.63
C GLU A 491 -48.38 -19.55 5.00
N TYR A 492 -49.16 -18.59 5.45
CA TYR A 492 -48.69 -17.29 5.93
C TYR A 492 -49.04 -17.18 7.40
N TYR A 493 -48.20 -16.49 8.17
CA TYR A 493 -48.46 -16.25 9.59
C TYR A 493 -48.30 -14.79 9.97
N ALA A 494 -49.02 -14.39 11.01
CA ALA A 494 -48.83 -13.13 11.72
C ALA A 494 -48.69 -13.42 13.21
N ALA A 495 -47.63 -12.88 13.81
CA ALA A 495 -47.30 -13.03 15.22
C ALA A 495 -47.31 -11.66 15.90
N GLU A 496 -47.89 -11.62 17.10
CA GLU A 496 -47.91 -10.44 17.97
C GLU A 496 -46.52 -10.12 18.54
N CYS A 497 -45.67 -11.16 18.69
CA CYS A 497 -44.26 -11.09 19.09
C CYS A 497 -43.44 -11.89 18.08
N ASP A 498 -42.50 -11.23 17.40
CA ASP A 498 -41.62 -11.79 16.36
C ASP A 498 -40.47 -12.61 16.95
N GLU A 499 -40.00 -12.27 18.14
CA GLU A 499 -38.92 -12.97 18.83
C GLU A 499 -39.36 -14.33 19.40
N ILE A 500 -40.56 -14.39 19.99
CA ILE A 500 -41.10 -15.62 20.61
C ILE A 500 -42.59 -15.71 20.30
N HIS A 501 -42.92 -16.43 19.22
CA HIS A 501 -44.28 -16.60 18.71
C HIS A 501 -45.27 -17.10 19.80
N ASP A 502 -44.81 -17.90 20.77
CA ASP A 502 -45.61 -18.43 21.89
C ASP A 502 -45.96 -17.40 22.98
N MET A 503 -45.31 -16.23 23.00
CA MET A 503 -45.55 -15.16 23.99
C MET A 503 -46.64 -14.16 23.58
N GLY A 504 -47.31 -14.38 22.45
CA GLY A 504 -48.40 -13.54 21.96
C GLY A 504 -49.42 -14.30 21.11
N ALA A 505 -50.33 -13.58 20.47
CA ALA A 505 -51.23 -14.19 19.49
C ALA A 505 -50.46 -14.56 18.22
N TYR A 506 -50.73 -15.77 17.72
CA TYR A 506 -50.12 -16.32 16.52
C TYR A 506 -51.23 -16.89 15.64
N GLU A 507 -51.38 -16.35 14.43
CA GLU A 507 -52.42 -16.73 13.48
C GLU A 507 -51.78 -17.18 12.16
N LYS A 508 -52.31 -18.26 11.58
CA LYS A 508 -51.83 -18.80 10.30
C LYS A 508 -52.96 -19.12 9.33
N SER A 509 -52.75 -18.83 8.05
CA SER A 509 -53.74 -19.04 6.98
C SER A 509 -53.03 -19.17 5.64
N THR A 510 -53.65 -19.86 4.68
CA THR A 510 -53.19 -19.89 3.29
C THR A 510 -53.56 -18.60 2.52
N ASP A 511 -54.40 -17.73 3.09
CA ASP A 511 -54.76 -16.44 2.49
C ASP A 511 -53.90 -15.30 3.04
N VAL A 512 -52.97 -14.82 2.21
CA VAL A 512 -52.06 -13.71 2.54
C VAL A 512 -52.80 -12.42 2.95
N LYS A 513 -53.99 -12.16 2.42
CA LYS A 513 -54.71 -10.90 2.70
C LYS A 513 -55.33 -10.90 4.08
N GLU A 514 -55.77 -12.07 4.54
CA GLU A 514 -56.28 -12.26 5.89
C GLU A 514 -55.17 -12.02 6.91
N ILE A 515 -53.99 -12.63 6.66
CA ILE A 515 -52.82 -12.49 7.52
C ILE A 515 -52.26 -11.06 7.52
N ALA A 516 -52.18 -10.39 6.35
CA ALA A 516 -51.74 -9.00 6.26
C ALA A 516 -52.64 -8.06 7.09
N ALA A 517 -53.96 -8.26 7.07
CA ALA A 517 -54.88 -7.46 7.89
C ALA A 517 -54.75 -7.74 9.40
N ILE A 518 -54.41 -8.98 9.78
CA ILE A 518 -54.13 -9.34 11.18
C ILE A 518 -52.81 -8.70 11.62
N TYR A 519 -51.78 -8.74 10.78
CA TYR A 519 -50.49 -8.12 11.04
C TYR A 519 -50.60 -6.61 11.26
N GLU A 520 -51.31 -5.90 10.39
CA GLU A 520 -51.57 -4.45 10.55
C GLU A 520 -52.22 -4.15 11.90
N LYS A 521 -53.18 -4.98 12.31
CA LYS A 521 -53.85 -4.84 13.60
C LYS A 521 -52.92 -5.08 14.79
N TYR A 522 -52.03 -6.08 14.72
CA TYR A 522 -51.03 -6.30 15.78
C TYR A 522 -50.06 -5.14 15.90
N ARG A 523 -49.62 -4.58 14.76
CA ARG A 523 -48.72 -3.43 14.71
C ARG A 523 -49.35 -2.13 15.21
N GLU A 524 -50.62 -1.90 14.93
CA GLU A 524 -51.36 -0.71 15.39
C GLU A 524 -51.66 -0.71 16.90
N ASP A 525 -51.54 -1.87 17.57
CA ASP A 525 -51.74 -1.98 19.01
C ASP A 525 -50.53 -1.40 19.79
N PRO A 526 -50.71 -0.32 20.57
CA PRO A 526 -49.63 0.29 21.34
C PRO A 526 -49.01 -0.66 22.38
N GLU A 527 -49.74 -1.69 22.84
CA GLU A 527 -49.20 -2.70 23.75
C GLU A 527 -48.20 -3.65 23.07
N ASN A 528 -48.16 -3.71 21.73
CA ASN A 528 -47.24 -4.57 20.99
C ASN A 528 -45.99 -3.84 20.48
N ALA A 529 -45.93 -2.51 20.65
CA ALA A 529 -44.80 -1.69 20.24
C ALA A 529 -43.46 -2.13 20.87
N TYR A 530 -43.49 -2.79 22.02
CA TYR A 530 -42.29 -3.32 22.69
C TYR A 530 -41.98 -4.79 22.36
N LYS A 531 -42.93 -5.52 21.76
CA LYS A 531 -42.83 -6.97 21.50
C LYS A 531 -42.30 -7.32 20.11
N GLY A 532 -42.35 -6.37 19.17
CA GLY A 532 -42.05 -6.58 17.76
C GLY A 532 -43.12 -7.45 17.10
N SER A 533 -43.93 -6.92 16.18
CA SER A 533 -44.88 -7.77 15.43
C SER A 533 -44.26 -8.23 14.12
N GLY A 534 -44.42 -9.51 13.80
CA GLY A 534 -43.84 -10.15 12.62
C GLY A 534 -44.87 -10.81 11.72
N MET A 535 -44.66 -10.78 10.41
CA MET A 535 -45.43 -11.58 9.44
C MET A 535 -44.47 -12.33 8.51
N GLY A 536 -44.82 -13.56 8.16
CA GLY A 536 -43.93 -14.43 7.40
C GLY A 536 -44.63 -15.50 6.58
N ILE A 537 -43.82 -16.39 6.01
CA ILE A 537 -44.25 -17.55 5.23
C ILE A 537 -43.85 -18.84 5.95
N ILE A 538 -44.65 -19.88 5.78
CA ILE A 538 -44.37 -21.24 6.20
C ILE A 538 -44.33 -22.10 4.94
N TYR A 539 -43.19 -22.70 4.64
CA TYR A 539 -43.06 -23.60 3.50
C TYR A 539 -43.67 -24.96 3.82
N ARG A 540 -44.53 -25.48 2.94
CA ARG A 540 -45.18 -26.78 3.08
C ARG A 540 -44.92 -27.66 1.88
N ASP A 541 -44.15 -28.72 2.04
CA ASP A 541 -43.92 -29.73 1.00
C ASP A 541 -44.16 -31.15 1.54
N PRO A 542 -45.27 -31.79 1.15
CA PRO A 542 -45.61 -33.13 1.62
C PRO A 542 -44.67 -34.26 1.17
N GLU A 543 -43.74 -34.01 0.24
CA GLU A 543 -42.72 -34.98 -0.22
C GLU A 543 -41.31 -34.66 0.32
N ASP A 544 -41.10 -33.50 0.96
CA ASP A 544 -39.82 -33.07 1.52
C ASP A 544 -39.89 -33.04 3.05
N SER A 545 -39.02 -33.78 3.74
CA SER A 545 -38.99 -33.75 5.21
C SER A 545 -38.03 -32.71 5.77
N LEU A 546 -37.18 -32.10 4.95
CA LEU A 546 -36.08 -31.26 5.42
C LEU A 546 -36.52 -29.80 5.59
N PHE A 547 -37.30 -29.28 4.64
CA PHE A 547 -37.76 -27.88 4.65
C PHE A 547 -39.26 -27.72 4.91
N ASP A 548 -40.03 -28.82 5.05
CA ASP A 548 -41.44 -28.74 5.45
C ASP A 548 -41.55 -28.12 6.85
N GLU A 549 -42.53 -27.23 7.01
CA GLU A 549 -42.76 -26.43 8.22
C GLU A 549 -41.74 -25.32 8.49
N THR A 550 -40.78 -25.05 7.60
CA THR A 550 -39.85 -23.92 7.80
C THR A 550 -40.61 -22.59 7.81
N GLU A 551 -40.54 -21.87 8.93
CA GLU A 551 -41.09 -20.52 9.10
C GLU A 551 -40.03 -19.47 8.79
N LEU A 552 -40.36 -18.51 7.94
CA LEU A 552 -39.49 -17.40 7.56
C LEU A 552 -40.21 -16.09 7.81
N LEU A 553 -39.62 -15.24 8.65
CA LEU A 553 -40.06 -13.87 8.86
C LEU A 553 -39.77 -13.05 7.59
N ILE A 554 -40.78 -12.39 7.03
CA ILE A 554 -40.66 -11.62 5.78
C ILE A 554 -41.03 -10.16 5.99
N VAL A 555 -41.87 -9.82 6.96
CA VAL A 555 -42.35 -8.45 7.19
C VAL A 555 -42.09 -8.04 8.63
N MET A 556 -41.36 -6.94 8.79
CA MET A 556 -41.03 -6.31 10.07
C MET A 556 -41.31 -4.82 10.00
N GLY A 557 -42.10 -4.29 10.94
CA GLY A 557 -42.54 -2.90 10.96
C GLY A 557 -43.30 -2.48 9.69
N THR A 558 -42.67 -1.65 8.86
CA THR A 558 -43.17 -1.15 7.56
C THR A 558 -42.37 -1.69 6.38
N THR A 559 -41.53 -2.70 6.61
CA THR A 559 -40.57 -3.22 5.62
C THR A 559 -40.82 -4.70 5.35
N ILE A 560 -40.78 -5.05 4.07
CA ILE A 560 -40.83 -6.40 3.53
C ILE A 560 -39.40 -6.79 3.14
N HIS A 561 -38.83 -7.74 3.87
CA HIS A 561 -37.47 -8.26 3.75
C HIS A 561 -37.43 -9.51 2.86
N GLY A 562 -37.43 -9.29 1.54
CA GLY A 562 -37.12 -10.36 0.59
C GLY A 562 -35.64 -10.78 0.63
N ASP A 563 -34.76 -9.90 1.11
CA ASP A 563 -33.33 -10.17 1.30
C ASP A 563 -33.04 -11.30 2.30
N PHE A 564 -33.94 -11.56 3.25
CA PHE A 564 -33.76 -12.67 4.20
C PHE A 564 -33.76 -14.05 3.53
N LEU A 565 -34.36 -14.16 2.35
CA LEU A 565 -34.31 -15.38 1.54
C LEU A 565 -32.94 -15.62 0.90
N ASP A 566 -32.06 -14.61 0.83
CA ASP A 566 -30.74 -14.76 0.21
C ASP A 566 -29.85 -15.77 0.92
N ASN A 567 -30.06 -15.93 2.24
CA ASN A 567 -29.32 -16.87 3.08
C ASN A 567 -29.83 -18.32 2.94
N VAL A 568 -30.99 -18.54 2.30
CA VAL A 568 -31.60 -19.87 2.15
C VAL A 568 -31.80 -20.19 0.67
N ARG A 569 -30.69 -20.56 0.01
CA ARG A 569 -30.61 -20.79 -1.45
C ARG A 569 -31.72 -21.70 -1.98
N PHE A 570 -32.04 -22.78 -1.27
CA PHE A 570 -33.10 -23.71 -1.65
C PHE A 570 -34.47 -23.00 -1.74
N LEU A 571 -34.92 -22.35 -0.67
CA LEU A 571 -36.23 -21.69 -0.62
C LEU A 571 -36.31 -20.49 -1.56
N LYS A 572 -35.21 -19.74 -1.71
CA LYS A 572 -35.10 -18.65 -2.68
C LYS A 572 -35.37 -19.08 -4.12
N ASP A 573 -34.91 -20.27 -4.51
CA ASP A 573 -35.08 -20.78 -5.87
C ASP A 573 -36.42 -21.49 -6.09
N GLN A 574 -37.22 -21.70 -5.03
CA GLN A 574 -38.55 -22.31 -5.14
C GLN A 574 -39.56 -21.34 -5.79
N PRO A 575 -40.22 -21.73 -6.91
CA PRO A 575 -41.20 -20.89 -7.58
C PRO A 575 -42.36 -20.45 -6.68
N VAL A 576 -42.80 -21.34 -5.77
CA VAL A 576 -43.91 -21.07 -4.86
C VAL A 576 -43.56 -20.01 -3.80
N VAL A 577 -42.30 -19.96 -3.36
CA VAL A 577 -41.76 -18.96 -2.43
C VAL A 577 -41.70 -17.59 -3.08
N ARG A 578 -41.19 -17.52 -4.32
CA ARG A 578 -41.15 -16.27 -5.12
C ARG A 578 -42.55 -15.72 -5.39
N GLU A 579 -43.50 -16.58 -5.79
CA GLU A 579 -44.90 -16.20 -5.95
C GLU A 579 -45.52 -15.73 -4.61
N GLY A 580 -45.10 -16.36 -3.51
CA GLY A 580 -45.51 -15.99 -2.16
C GLY A 580 -45.07 -14.59 -1.76
N LEU A 581 -43.82 -14.24 -2.04
CA LEU A 581 -43.26 -12.91 -1.77
C LEU A 581 -43.96 -11.82 -2.60
N GLU A 582 -44.21 -12.07 -3.89
CA GLU A 582 -45.00 -11.17 -4.74
C GLU A 582 -46.43 -10.94 -4.20
N LYS A 583 -47.05 -12.00 -3.66
CA LYS A 583 -48.37 -11.92 -3.04
C LYS A 583 -48.36 -11.05 -1.78
N ILE A 584 -47.31 -11.14 -0.94
CA ILE A 584 -47.13 -10.29 0.25
C ILE A 584 -46.94 -8.83 -0.18
N HIS A 585 -46.03 -8.56 -1.11
CA HIS A 585 -45.77 -7.22 -1.62
C HIS A 585 -47.03 -6.57 -2.21
N LYS A 586 -47.86 -7.35 -2.92
CA LYS A 586 -49.14 -6.87 -3.44
C LYS A 586 -50.21 -6.64 -2.37
N ALA A 587 -50.15 -7.37 -1.26
CA ALA A 587 -51.08 -7.22 -0.15
C ALA A 587 -50.74 -5.98 0.72
N LEU A 588 -49.46 -5.60 0.77
CA LEU A 588 -48.92 -4.47 1.54
C LEU A 588 -48.19 -3.48 0.60
N PRO A 589 -48.93 -2.74 -0.26
CA PRO A 589 -48.31 -1.89 -1.28
C PRO A 589 -47.62 -0.64 -0.73
N ASP A 590 -48.02 -0.18 0.46
CA ASP A 590 -47.47 1.02 1.11
C ASP A 590 -46.20 0.72 1.94
N TYR A 591 -45.73 -0.53 1.92
CA TYR A 591 -44.58 -0.99 2.71
C TYR A 591 -43.32 -1.01 1.83
N LYS A 592 -42.18 -0.65 2.44
CA LYS A 592 -40.89 -0.70 1.76
C LYS A 592 -40.54 -2.14 1.41
N TYR A 593 -40.23 -2.42 0.16
CA TYR A 593 -39.87 -3.76 -0.29
C TYR A 593 -38.40 -3.85 -0.64
N ILE A 594 -37.66 -4.66 0.11
CA ILE A 594 -36.27 -5.02 -0.17
C ILE A 594 -36.31 -6.36 -0.92
N PRO A 595 -36.03 -6.40 -2.23
CA PRO A 595 -36.19 -7.61 -3.02
C PRO A 595 -35.00 -8.57 -2.84
N ILE A 596 -35.17 -9.83 -3.27
CA ILE A 596 -34.14 -10.89 -3.27
C ILE A 596 -32.91 -10.47 -4.13
N GLN A 597 -31.71 -10.96 -3.81
CA GLN A 597 -30.44 -10.59 -4.47
C GLN A 597 -30.45 -10.69 -6.00
N ASP A 598 -31.07 -11.70 -6.61
CA ASP A 598 -31.11 -11.82 -8.08
C ASP A 598 -31.95 -10.71 -8.73
N VAL A 599 -33.01 -10.26 -8.04
CA VAL A 599 -33.79 -9.08 -8.44
C VAL A 599 -32.99 -7.79 -8.19
N ARG A 600 -32.22 -7.68 -7.10
CA ARG A 600 -31.32 -6.54 -6.84
C ARG A 600 -30.19 -6.45 -7.88
N GLU A 601 -29.62 -7.58 -8.28
CA GLU A 601 -28.59 -7.66 -9.33
C GLU A 601 -29.14 -7.34 -10.72
N ALA A 602 -30.43 -7.62 -10.97
CA ALA A 602 -31.11 -7.18 -12.19
C ALA A 602 -31.40 -5.68 -12.21
N MET A 603 -31.49 -5.01 -11.05
CA MET A 603 -31.61 -3.54 -10.96
C MET A 603 -30.29 -2.85 -11.32
N TYR A 604 -29.23 -3.15 -10.57
CA TYR A 604 -27.88 -2.65 -10.83
C TYR A 604 -26.85 -3.80 -10.82
N PRO A 605 -26.15 -4.05 -11.94
CA PRO A 605 -25.15 -5.11 -12.04
C PRO A 605 -24.05 -5.01 -10.97
N LYS A 606 -23.46 -6.15 -10.57
CA LYS A 606 -22.34 -6.19 -9.62
C LYS A 606 -21.11 -5.41 -10.09
N LYS A 607 -20.82 -5.44 -11.39
CA LYS A 607 -19.76 -4.66 -12.04
C LYS A 607 -20.42 -3.64 -12.96
N MET A 608 -20.38 -2.37 -12.57
CA MET A 608 -20.86 -1.26 -13.38
C MET A 608 -19.67 -0.46 -13.91
N THR A 609 -19.77 0.01 -15.14
CA THR A 609 -18.85 1.01 -15.71
C THR A 609 -19.03 2.35 -15.02
N THR A 610 -18.04 3.25 -15.12
CA THR A 610 -18.15 4.61 -14.58
C THR A 610 -19.35 5.36 -15.17
N GLU A 611 -19.62 5.16 -16.46
CA GLU A 611 -20.76 5.73 -17.17
C GLU A 611 -22.09 5.24 -16.60
N GLU A 612 -22.21 3.93 -16.35
CA GLU A 612 -23.43 3.33 -15.78
C GLU A 612 -23.66 3.80 -14.33
N LEU A 613 -22.60 3.90 -13.52
CA LEU A 613 -22.69 4.43 -12.16
C LEU A 613 -23.11 5.90 -12.16
N ALA A 614 -22.52 6.71 -13.03
CA ALA A 614 -22.86 8.12 -13.14
C ALA A 614 -24.31 8.33 -13.58
N ALA A 615 -24.78 7.57 -14.57
CA ALA A 615 -26.16 7.63 -15.03
C ALA A 615 -27.15 7.23 -13.92
N ALA A 616 -26.84 6.17 -13.16
CA ALA A 616 -27.70 5.72 -12.07
C ALA A 616 -27.76 6.74 -10.91
N LEU A 617 -26.64 7.39 -10.59
CA LEU A 617 -26.61 8.46 -9.58
C LEU A 617 -27.40 9.69 -10.03
N ASP A 618 -27.30 10.06 -11.31
CA ASP A 618 -28.04 11.17 -11.90
C ASP A 618 -29.55 10.90 -11.91
N GLU A 619 -29.96 9.67 -12.25
CA GLU A 619 -31.36 9.24 -12.23
C GLU A 619 -31.94 9.28 -10.80
N ILE A 620 -31.23 8.74 -9.80
CA ILE A 620 -31.69 8.82 -8.40
C ILE A 620 -31.79 10.28 -7.94
N ALA A 621 -30.86 11.15 -8.35
CA ALA A 621 -30.91 12.57 -8.00
C ALA A 621 -32.14 13.28 -8.59
N GLU A 622 -32.50 13.02 -9.86
CA GLU A 622 -33.74 13.57 -10.44
C GLU A 622 -34.99 12.99 -9.77
N ASP A 623 -35.02 11.70 -9.48
CA ASP A 623 -36.20 11.02 -8.95
C ASP A 623 -36.47 11.34 -7.47
N PHE A 624 -35.42 11.52 -6.68
CA PHE A 624 -35.51 11.82 -5.25
C PHE A 624 -36.02 13.24 -4.97
N ASP A 625 -35.44 14.24 -5.64
CA ASP A 625 -35.94 15.62 -5.59
C ASP A 625 -35.93 16.26 -6.98
N PRO A 626 -37.02 16.08 -7.76
CA PRO A 626 -37.10 16.62 -9.11
C PRO A 626 -37.05 18.15 -9.18
N TYR A 627 -37.37 18.86 -8.08
CA TYR A 627 -37.35 20.32 -8.06
C TYR A 627 -35.95 20.83 -7.75
N ASP A 628 -35.30 20.27 -6.72
CA ASP A 628 -33.93 20.63 -6.37
C ASP A 628 -32.94 20.28 -7.49
N TYR A 629 -33.10 19.10 -8.09
CA TYR A 629 -32.31 18.69 -9.25
C TYR A 629 -32.44 19.70 -10.41
N ARG A 630 -33.67 20.11 -10.76
CA ARG A 630 -33.91 21.06 -11.86
C ARG A 630 -33.48 22.50 -11.56
N ASP A 631 -33.40 22.87 -10.28
CA ASP A 631 -32.88 24.18 -9.87
C ASP A 631 -31.35 24.24 -9.93
N HIS A 632 -30.68 23.09 -9.78
CA HIS A 632 -29.22 22.98 -9.83
C HIS A 632 -28.66 22.61 -11.22
N VAL A 633 -29.47 22.00 -12.09
CA VAL A 633 -29.06 21.63 -13.46
C VAL A 633 -29.37 22.74 -14.46
N GLU A 634 -28.32 23.35 -15.01
CA GLU A 634 -28.48 24.38 -16.04
C GLU A 634 -28.78 23.76 -17.43
N PRO A 635 -29.60 24.41 -18.28
CA PRO A 635 -29.85 23.95 -19.65
C PRO A 635 -28.55 23.79 -20.47
N GLY A 636 -28.23 22.56 -20.88
CA GLY A 636 -27.02 22.24 -21.65
C GLY A 636 -25.83 21.75 -20.81
N GLN A 637 -26.02 21.54 -19.50
CA GLN A 637 -25.09 20.83 -18.63
C GLN A 637 -25.13 19.32 -18.94
N ASP A 638 -23.96 18.68 -18.94
CA ASP A 638 -23.81 17.24 -19.10
C ASP A 638 -23.54 16.65 -17.72
N THR A 639 -24.62 16.42 -16.97
CA THR A 639 -24.60 15.99 -15.56
C THR A 639 -23.90 14.66 -15.40
N ILE A 640 -24.17 13.71 -16.29
CA ILE A 640 -23.51 12.39 -16.31
C ILE A 640 -21.99 12.57 -16.46
N GLN A 641 -21.54 13.38 -17.43
CA GLN A 641 -20.10 13.61 -17.63
C GLN A 641 -19.43 14.28 -16.43
N GLU A 642 -20.12 15.17 -15.70
CA GLU A 642 -19.63 15.77 -14.46
C GLU A 642 -19.47 14.71 -13.36
N VAL A 643 -20.51 13.91 -13.13
CA VAL A 643 -20.48 12.82 -12.13
C VAL A 643 -19.37 11.83 -12.45
N MET A 644 -19.20 11.46 -13.73
CA MET A 644 -18.10 10.59 -14.16
C MET A 644 -16.73 11.15 -13.80
N LEU A 645 -16.49 12.44 -14.06
CA LEU A 645 -15.22 13.09 -13.77
C LEU A 645 -14.96 13.16 -12.27
N ASP A 646 -15.99 13.41 -11.46
CA ASP A 646 -15.89 13.44 -10.01
C ASP A 646 -15.59 12.04 -9.43
N LEU A 647 -16.29 11.01 -9.91
CA LEU A 647 -16.03 9.61 -9.55
C LEU A 647 -14.60 9.19 -9.93
N GLN A 648 -14.16 9.51 -11.14
CA GLN A 648 -12.80 9.20 -11.61
C GLN A 648 -11.71 10.00 -10.88
N SER A 649 -12.06 11.16 -10.30
CA SER A 649 -11.15 11.97 -9.48
C SER A 649 -11.10 11.54 -8.01
N GLY A 650 -11.82 10.47 -7.64
CA GLY A 650 -11.86 9.94 -6.28
C GLY A 650 -12.87 10.63 -5.35
N ASN A 651 -13.78 11.47 -5.86
CA ASN A 651 -14.81 12.15 -5.06
C ASN A 651 -16.03 11.25 -4.74
N VAL A 652 -15.79 9.97 -4.46
CA VAL A 652 -16.84 8.97 -4.21
C VAL A 652 -17.60 9.27 -2.90
N GLY A 653 -16.92 9.84 -1.90
CA GLY A 653 -17.49 10.12 -0.58
C GLY A 653 -18.69 11.07 -0.59
N SER A 654 -18.73 12.03 -1.50
CA SER A 654 -19.85 12.96 -1.65
C SER A 654 -21.15 12.23 -2.06
N TYR A 655 -21.06 11.33 -3.02
CA TYR A 655 -22.17 10.49 -3.47
C TYR A 655 -22.58 9.45 -2.43
N ILE A 656 -21.63 8.88 -1.68
CA ILE A 656 -21.95 8.00 -0.54
C ILE A 656 -22.81 8.74 0.50
N SER A 657 -22.47 9.99 0.81
CA SER A 657 -23.28 10.79 1.74
C SER A 657 -24.67 11.04 1.18
N PHE A 658 -24.78 11.47 -0.08
CA PHE A 658 -26.07 11.68 -0.74
C PHE A 658 -26.95 10.42 -0.73
N LEU A 659 -26.40 9.26 -1.07
CA LEU A 659 -27.16 8.01 -1.05
C LEU A 659 -27.61 7.62 0.37
N LYS A 660 -26.81 7.90 1.41
CA LYS A 660 -27.22 7.69 2.80
C LYS A 660 -28.39 8.59 3.18
N ASP A 661 -28.36 9.86 2.78
CA ASP A 661 -29.47 10.80 3.00
C ASP A 661 -30.76 10.30 2.31
N VAL A 662 -30.65 9.80 1.07
CA VAL A 662 -31.78 9.17 0.34
C VAL A 662 -32.30 7.91 1.05
N ILE A 663 -31.41 7.12 1.65
CA ILE A 663 -31.79 5.92 2.42
C ILE A 663 -32.51 6.31 3.73
N GLU A 664 -32.06 7.36 4.40
CA GLU A 664 -32.63 7.84 5.67
C GLU A 664 -34.04 8.43 5.51
N GLU A 665 -34.35 9.05 4.37
CA GLU A 665 -35.71 9.55 4.06
C GLU A 665 -36.75 8.45 3.83
N ASP A 666 -36.33 7.17 3.76
CA ASP A 666 -37.19 5.99 3.65
C ASP A 666 -38.24 6.06 2.51
N CYS A 667 -37.80 6.51 1.33
CA CYS A 667 -38.60 6.69 0.13
C CYS A 667 -38.49 5.50 -0.85
N GLU A 668 -39.22 5.53 -1.98
CA GLU A 668 -39.16 4.49 -3.01
C GLU A 668 -37.73 4.29 -3.56
N GLN A 669 -36.96 5.37 -3.65
CA GLN A 669 -35.58 5.39 -4.13
C GLN A 669 -34.60 4.81 -3.11
N SER A 670 -34.94 4.68 -1.83
CA SER A 670 -34.03 4.20 -0.80
C SER A 670 -33.50 2.78 -1.07
N VAL A 671 -34.28 1.92 -1.73
CA VAL A 671 -33.85 0.58 -2.13
C VAL A 671 -32.78 0.66 -3.23
N TRP A 672 -33.02 1.49 -4.25
CA TRP A 672 -32.09 1.73 -5.35
C TRP A 672 -30.80 2.39 -4.86
N ALA A 673 -30.92 3.34 -3.94
CA ALA A 673 -29.80 4.00 -3.28
C ALA A 673 -28.97 3.03 -2.44
N GLY A 674 -29.61 2.11 -1.71
CA GLY A 674 -28.92 1.06 -0.96
C GLY A 674 -28.09 0.14 -1.86
N VAL A 675 -28.63 -0.25 -3.02
CA VAL A 675 -27.88 -1.08 -3.98
C VAL A 675 -26.71 -0.29 -4.59
N LEU A 676 -26.91 0.96 -5.03
CA LEU A 676 -25.82 1.79 -5.57
C LEU A 676 -24.74 2.10 -4.53
N LEU A 677 -25.10 2.25 -3.26
CA LEU A 677 -24.14 2.47 -2.18
C LEU A 677 -23.14 1.30 -2.08
N GLU A 678 -23.62 0.06 -2.19
CA GLU A 678 -22.75 -1.13 -2.21
C GLU A 678 -21.88 -1.19 -3.48
N ARG A 679 -22.40 -0.73 -4.63
CA ARG A 679 -21.60 -0.62 -5.87
C ARG A 679 -20.50 0.44 -5.76
N LEU A 680 -20.79 1.59 -5.15
CA LEU A 680 -19.81 2.66 -4.95
C LEU A 680 -18.72 2.29 -3.94
N LYS A 681 -19.03 1.49 -2.90
CA LYS A 681 -18.01 1.02 -1.94
C LYS A 681 -16.96 0.11 -2.59
N SER A 682 -17.34 -0.63 -3.62
CA SER A 682 -16.48 -1.56 -4.36
C SER A 682 -15.98 -0.98 -5.70
N TYR A 683 -16.23 0.31 -5.96
CA TYR A 683 -15.87 0.96 -7.21
C TYR A 683 -14.37 1.28 -7.28
N GLU A 684 -13.72 0.77 -8.32
CA GLU A 684 -12.37 1.16 -8.73
C GLU A 684 -12.42 1.83 -10.11
N PRO A 685 -11.83 3.03 -10.29
CA PRO A 685 -11.83 3.71 -11.58
C PRO A 685 -10.96 2.99 -12.62
N ASP A 686 -11.53 2.70 -13.79
CA ASP A 686 -10.79 2.19 -14.94
C ASP A 686 -10.34 3.35 -15.86
N ILE A 687 -9.18 3.93 -15.55
CA ILE A 687 -8.65 5.08 -16.30
C ILE A 687 -7.51 4.64 -17.21
N SER A 688 -7.77 4.66 -18.53
CA SER A 688 -6.76 4.34 -19.54
C SER A 688 -5.74 5.47 -19.72
N LYS A 689 -4.52 5.12 -20.16
CA LYS A 689 -3.43 6.07 -20.48
C LYS A 689 -3.71 6.93 -21.73
N GLU A 690 -4.74 6.61 -22.50
CA GLU A 690 -5.13 7.33 -23.72
C GLU A 690 -6.36 8.22 -23.51
N THR A 691 -6.82 8.37 -22.26
CA THR A 691 -8.03 9.12 -21.95
C THR A 691 -7.83 10.61 -22.25
N GLU A 692 -8.62 11.14 -23.18
CA GLU A 692 -8.50 12.52 -23.64
C GLU A 692 -8.82 13.51 -22.48
N PRO A 693 -7.98 14.54 -22.26
CA PRO A 693 -8.23 15.52 -21.21
C PRO A 693 -9.54 16.29 -21.44
N MET A 694 -10.34 16.40 -20.38
CA MET A 694 -11.61 17.13 -20.38
C MET A 694 -11.44 18.48 -19.68
N VAL A 695 -12.18 19.48 -20.14
CA VAL A 695 -12.18 20.82 -19.55
C VAL A 695 -13.58 21.21 -19.16
N TYR A 696 -13.72 21.58 -17.90
CA TYR A 696 -14.92 22.16 -17.34
C TYR A 696 -14.81 23.68 -17.27
N VAL A 697 -15.66 24.42 -17.98
CA VAL A 697 -15.67 25.88 -17.98
C VAL A 697 -16.50 26.39 -16.80
N ASN A 698 -15.83 26.63 -15.67
CA ASN A 698 -16.43 27.18 -14.45
C ASN A 698 -17.15 28.51 -14.70
N TYR A 699 -16.54 29.41 -15.49
CA TYR A 699 -17.12 30.71 -15.82
C TYR A 699 -16.44 31.33 -17.04
N CYS A 700 -17.21 31.92 -17.94
CA CYS A 700 -16.69 32.76 -19.02
C CYS A 700 -17.55 34.01 -19.20
N GLU A 701 -16.92 35.18 -19.39
CA GLU A 701 -17.63 36.43 -19.70
C GLU A 701 -18.39 36.38 -21.04
N LYS A 702 -18.13 35.35 -21.87
CA LYS A 702 -18.77 35.13 -23.17
C LYS A 702 -19.40 33.74 -23.21
N ARG A 703 -20.73 33.71 -23.18
CA ARG A 703 -21.53 32.46 -23.17
C ARG A 703 -21.20 31.50 -24.32
N GLU A 704 -20.82 32.02 -25.50
CA GLU A 704 -20.43 31.21 -26.67
C GLU A 704 -19.26 30.23 -26.43
N LEU A 705 -18.45 30.46 -25.40
CA LEU A 705 -17.31 29.62 -25.02
C LEU A 705 -17.57 28.77 -23.78
N MET A 706 -18.77 28.90 -23.19
CA MET A 706 -19.22 28.16 -22.02
C MET A 706 -20.13 26.99 -22.39
N GLU A 707 -20.63 26.93 -23.63
CA GLU A 707 -21.56 25.91 -24.10
C GLU A 707 -20.87 24.98 -25.14
N PRO A 708 -20.77 23.66 -24.87
CA PRO A 708 -21.10 22.97 -23.61
C PRO A 708 -20.09 23.26 -22.49
N ARG A 709 -20.51 23.14 -21.22
CA ARG A 709 -19.67 23.44 -20.04
C ARG A 709 -18.49 22.49 -19.90
N CYS A 710 -18.74 21.19 -20.11
CA CYS A 710 -17.71 20.17 -20.17
C CYS A 710 -17.42 19.83 -21.64
N GLN A 711 -16.16 19.91 -22.04
CA GLN A 711 -15.74 19.57 -23.41
C GLN A 711 -14.28 19.14 -23.48
N LYS A 712 -13.92 18.45 -24.56
CA LYS A 712 -12.54 18.05 -24.86
C LYS A 712 -11.61 19.27 -24.89
N LEU A 713 -10.43 19.12 -24.28
CA LEU A 713 -9.43 20.19 -24.23
C LEU A 713 -9.00 20.65 -25.63
N SER A 714 -8.80 19.71 -26.56
CA SER A 714 -8.34 20.00 -27.92
C SER A 714 -9.30 20.92 -28.69
N ASP A 715 -10.61 20.67 -28.55
CA ASP A 715 -11.67 21.46 -29.19
C ASP A 715 -11.78 22.86 -28.55
N LEU A 716 -11.72 22.94 -27.22
CA LEU A 716 -11.79 24.23 -26.51
C LEU A 716 -10.56 25.10 -26.78
N ASP A 717 -9.37 24.50 -26.76
CA ASP A 717 -8.10 25.20 -27.00
C ASP A 717 -8.09 25.81 -28.40
N SER A 718 -8.52 25.05 -29.41
CA SER A 718 -8.61 25.49 -30.80
C SER A 718 -9.60 26.64 -30.99
N ARG A 719 -10.82 26.51 -30.45
CA ARG A 719 -11.85 27.58 -30.50
C ARG A 719 -11.39 28.85 -29.80
N THR A 720 -10.77 28.71 -28.63
CA THR A 720 -10.24 29.82 -27.84
C THR A 720 -9.10 30.52 -28.58
N ALA A 721 -8.17 29.77 -29.18
CA ALA A 721 -7.06 30.34 -29.95
C ALA A 721 -7.54 31.12 -31.18
N GLN A 722 -8.58 30.61 -31.87
CA GLN A 722 -9.18 31.32 -32.99
C GLN A 722 -9.84 32.63 -32.53
N LYS A 723 -10.67 32.59 -31.49
CA LYS A 723 -11.37 33.78 -30.97
C LYS A 723 -10.40 34.82 -30.40
N ASP A 724 -9.36 34.38 -29.70
CA ASP A 724 -8.30 35.27 -29.19
C ASP A 724 -7.62 36.03 -30.33
N LYS A 725 -7.29 35.34 -31.43
CA LYS A 725 -6.69 35.95 -32.62
C LYS A 725 -7.64 36.93 -33.31
N GLU A 726 -8.92 36.57 -33.44
CA GLU A 726 -9.94 37.42 -34.05
C GLU A 726 -10.14 38.72 -33.26
N TRP A 727 -10.32 38.63 -31.94
CA TRP A 727 -10.55 39.80 -31.09
C TRP A 727 -9.29 40.65 -30.90
N TYR A 728 -8.11 40.04 -30.88
CA TYR A 728 -6.85 40.77 -30.82
C TYR A 728 -6.58 41.61 -32.09
N ALA A 729 -7.05 41.14 -33.24
CA ALA A 729 -6.94 41.86 -34.52
C ALA A 729 -7.91 43.05 -34.61
N ASP A 730 -9.03 43.00 -33.89
CA ASP A 730 -10.01 44.07 -33.84
C ASP A 730 -9.62 45.14 -32.80
N ARG A 731 -8.89 46.16 -33.24
CA ARG A 731 -8.31 47.19 -32.37
C ARG A 731 -9.01 48.53 -32.45
N ASN A 732 -9.18 49.16 -31.30
CA ASN A 732 -9.69 50.51 -31.19
C ASN A 732 -8.71 51.50 -31.87
N PRO A 733 -9.13 52.25 -32.91
CA PRO A 733 -8.25 53.17 -33.65
C PRO A 733 -7.64 54.30 -32.80
N ARG A 734 -8.15 54.55 -31.60
CA ARG A 734 -7.70 55.63 -30.71
C ARG A 734 -6.75 55.16 -29.61
N THR A 735 -6.96 53.96 -29.05
CA THR A 735 -6.19 53.45 -27.92
C THR A 735 -5.23 52.32 -28.31
N ASP A 736 -5.35 51.76 -29.53
CA ASP A 736 -4.62 50.58 -30.00
C ASP A 736 -4.84 49.32 -29.12
N GLU A 737 -5.91 49.33 -28.32
CA GLU A 737 -6.33 48.22 -27.46
C GLU A 737 -7.36 47.34 -28.18
N PRO A 738 -7.43 46.03 -27.87
CA PRO A 738 -8.47 45.14 -28.37
C PRO A 738 -9.87 45.67 -28.01
N MET A 739 -10.80 45.62 -28.95
CA MET A 739 -12.17 46.09 -28.74
C MET A 739 -12.98 45.18 -27.81
N VAL A 740 -12.64 43.89 -27.78
CA VAL A 740 -13.30 42.88 -26.96
C VAL A 740 -12.24 42.05 -26.25
N THR A 741 -12.35 41.94 -24.94
CA THR A 741 -11.63 40.97 -24.13
C THR A 741 -12.63 40.15 -23.31
N ALA A 742 -12.26 38.93 -22.95
CA ALA A 742 -13.05 38.09 -22.06
C ALA A 742 -12.16 37.28 -21.13
N GLN A 743 -12.56 37.14 -19.87
CA GLN A 743 -11.92 36.20 -18.94
C GLN A 743 -12.65 34.86 -18.92
N MET A 744 -11.88 33.78 -18.85
CA MET A 744 -12.40 32.42 -18.70
C MET A 744 -11.68 31.69 -17.55
N PHE A 745 -12.46 31.06 -16.68
CA PHE A 745 -12.03 30.20 -15.60
C PHE A 745 -12.49 28.78 -15.91
N PHE A 746 -11.60 27.80 -15.71
CA PHE A 746 -11.86 26.41 -16.07
C PHE A 746 -11.15 25.45 -15.12
N THR A 747 -11.58 24.19 -15.14
CA THR A 747 -10.93 23.05 -14.47
C THR A 747 -10.53 22.05 -15.56
N ILE A 748 -9.28 21.62 -15.59
CA ILE A 748 -8.82 20.58 -16.53
C ILE A 748 -8.71 19.27 -15.76
N TYR A 749 -9.28 18.21 -16.30
CA TYR A 749 -9.18 16.82 -15.83
C TYR A 749 -8.27 16.04 -16.79
N TYR A 750 -7.31 15.30 -16.25
CA TYR A 750 -6.32 14.56 -17.03
C TYR A 750 -5.80 13.33 -16.27
N ALA A 751 -5.34 12.33 -17.03
CA ALA A 751 -4.76 11.10 -16.48
C ALA A 751 -3.22 11.15 -16.58
N GLU A 752 -2.52 11.04 -15.46
CA GLU A 752 -1.06 10.93 -15.45
C GLU A 752 -0.61 9.45 -15.50
N LYS A 753 0.63 9.21 -15.98
CA LYS A 753 1.16 7.87 -16.23
C LYS A 753 1.37 7.10 -14.91
N GLY A 754 0.46 6.16 -14.64
CA GLY A 754 0.57 5.24 -13.50
C GLY A 754 -0.44 5.53 -12.39
N ASP A 755 -1.22 6.59 -12.52
CA ASP A 755 -2.26 6.96 -11.57
C ASP A 755 -3.51 6.09 -11.77
N LYS A 756 -4.13 5.70 -10.64
CA LYS A 756 -5.43 5.02 -10.61
C LYS A 756 -6.62 6.01 -10.62
N MET A 757 -6.35 7.32 -10.60
CA MET A 757 -7.34 8.40 -10.46
C MET A 757 -7.04 9.55 -11.44
N MET A 758 -8.06 10.29 -11.86
CA MET A 758 -7.88 11.51 -12.65
C MET A 758 -7.39 12.66 -11.76
N GLN A 759 -6.38 13.36 -12.24
CA GLN A 759 -5.90 14.59 -11.63
C GLN A 759 -6.66 15.78 -12.21
N HIS A 760 -6.82 16.84 -11.42
CA HIS A 760 -7.44 18.07 -11.92
C HIS A 760 -6.82 19.34 -11.33
N PHE A 761 -6.87 20.44 -12.10
CA PHE A 761 -6.47 21.76 -11.60
C PHE A 761 -7.33 22.88 -12.19
N LYS A 762 -7.44 23.99 -11.44
CA LYS A 762 -8.17 25.19 -11.86
C LYS A 762 -7.23 26.18 -12.56
N GLY A 763 -7.67 26.69 -13.70
CA GLY A 763 -6.95 27.65 -14.53
C GLY A 763 -7.77 28.89 -14.87
N LYS A 764 -7.07 29.92 -15.32
CA LYS A 764 -7.66 31.18 -15.81
C LYS A 764 -6.93 31.63 -17.07
N ILE A 765 -7.66 32.11 -18.07
CA ILE A 765 -7.09 32.75 -19.26
C ILE A 765 -7.83 34.03 -19.66
N ASP A 766 -7.17 34.86 -20.45
CA ASP A 766 -7.72 36.10 -21.02
C ASP A 766 -7.76 36.01 -22.55
N ILE A 767 -8.95 36.13 -23.12
CA ILE A 767 -9.23 36.01 -24.55
C ILE A 767 -9.30 37.41 -25.17
N GLY A 768 -8.70 37.58 -26.35
CA GLY A 768 -8.56 38.86 -27.05
C GLY A 768 -7.23 39.57 -26.73
N THR A 769 -6.33 38.90 -26.01
CA THR A 769 -5.01 39.42 -25.64
C THR A 769 -3.92 39.04 -26.65
N GLY A 770 -4.22 38.13 -27.58
CA GLY A 770 -3.28 37.68 -28.61
C GLY A 770 -2.30 36.62 -28.12
N ASN A 771 -2.58 36.01 -26.96
CA ASN A 771 -1.74 35.01 -26.30
C ASN A 771 -2.10 33.55 -26.68
N GLY A 772 -3.09 33.35 -27.55
CA GLY A 772 -3.50 32.05 -28.08
C GLY A 772 -4.53 31.32 -27.21
N GLY A 773 -4.63 30.00 -27.40
CA GLY A 773 -5.54 29.12 -26.65
C GLY A 773 -5.13 28.87 -25.21
N ILE A 774 -5.89 28.03 -24.51
CA ILE A 774 -5.66 27.58 -23.14
C ILE A 774 -4.20 27.13 -22.93
N LEU A 775 -3.71 26.20 -23.75
CA LEU A 775 -2.39 25.61 -23.59
C LEU A 775 -1.27 26.64 -23.78
N SER A 776 -1.44 27.57 -24.73
CA SER A 776 -0.46 28.62 -24.99
C SER A 776 -0.37 29.61 -23.83
N GLN A 777 -1.50 29.94 -23.22
CA GLN A 777 -1.56 30.84 -22.07
C GLN A 777 -1.09 30.18 -20.77
N LEU A 778 -1.42 28.90 -20.52
CA LEU A 778 -0.88 28.16 -19.37
C LEU A 778 0.66 28.10 -19.41
N LYS A 779 1.24 27.85 -20.59
CA LYS A 779 2.70 27.91 -20.79
C LYS A 779 3.27 29.31 -20.51
N LEU A 780 2.62 30.35 -21.02
CA LEU A 780 3.02 31.74 -20.78
C LEU A 780 2.96 32.09 -19.29
N GLN A 781 1.91 31.69 -18.59
CA GLN A 781 1.76 31.91 -17.15
C GLN A 781 2.83 31.16 -16.36
N ASN A 782 3.13 29.91 -16.73
CA ASN A 782 4.21 29.13 -16.12
C ASN A 782 5.56 29.84 -16.28
N GLU A 783 5.85 30.35 -17.49
CA GLU A 783 7.05 31.14 -17.77
C GLU A 783 7.15 32.44 -16.98
N LEU A 784 6.04 33.17 -16.86
CA LEU A 784 5.98 34.43 -16.12
C LEU A 784 6.25 34.20 -14.64
N LYS A 785 5.62 33.19 -14.04
CA LYS A 785 5.89 32.76 -12.66
C LYS A 785 7.37 32.42 -12.45
N LEU A 786 8.00 31.75 -13.41
CA LEU A 786 9.42 31.40 -13.33
C LEU A 786 10.39 32.57 -13.58
N THR A 787 9.93 33.68 -14.16
CA THR A 787 10.78 34.84 -14.52
C THR A 787 10.55 36.07 -13.67
N ASP A 788 9.44 36.14 -12.94
CA ASP A 788 9.13 37.26 -12.07
C ASP A 788 9.89 37.17 -10.73
N GLU A 789 10.99 37.92 -10.62
CA GLU A 789 11.82 37.99 -9.41
C GLU A 789 11.06 38.56 -8.20
N SER A 790 10.06 39.42 -8.42
CA SER A 790 9.23 39.98 -7.34
C SER A 790 8.27 38.92 -6.78
N TRP A 791 7.64 38.14 -7.65
CA TRP A 791 6.75 37.05 -7.24
C TRP A 791 7.53 35.93 -6.51
N ILE A 792 8.72 35.60 -7.02
CA ILE A 792 9.60 34.60 -6.40
C ILE A 792 10.15 35.09 -5.06
N GLY A 793 10.52 36.37 -4.95
CA GLY A 793 10.91 36.98 -3.69
C GLY A 793 9.77 36.98 -2.67
N TYR A 794 8.53 37.24 -3.11
CA TYR A 794 7.34 37.14 -2.26
C TYR A 794 7.12 35.72 -1.74
N LEU A 795 7.26 34.69 -2.58
CA LEU A 795 7.13 33.29 -2.15
C LEU A 795 8.22 32.86 -1.17
N LYS A 796 9.48 33.26 -1.40
CA LYS A 796 10.58 32.99 -0.46
C LYS A 796 10.35 33.62 0.92
N ASN A 797 9.66 34.75 0.98
CA ASN A 797 9.32 35.41 2.24
C ASN A 797 8.15 34.75 2.99
N LYS A 798 7.37 33.87 2.35
CA LYS A 798 6.26 33.16 3.00
C LYS A 798 6.68 31.89 3.74
N GLY A 799 7.83 31.29 3.39
CA GLY A 799 8.37 30.11 4.04
C GLY A 799 9.07 29.19 3.05
N ASN A 800 10.07 28.42 3.52
CA ASN A 800 10.84 27.53 2.66
C ASN A 800 9.99 26.36 2.14
N GLU A 801 9.09 25.82 2.96
CA GLU A 801 8.15 24.75 2.59
C GLU A 801 7.16 25.20 1.50
N GLU A 802 6.56 26.39 1.63
CA GLU A 802 5.65 26.92 0.60
C GLU A 802 6.39 27.24 -0.71
N PHE A 803 7.63 27.73 -0.62
CA PHE A 803 8.47 27.95 -1.79
C PHE A 803 8.79 26.63 -2.49
N GLN A 804 9.19 25.60 -1.73
CA GLN A 804 9.52 24.29 -2.26
C GLN A 804 8.32 23.61 -2.92
N LYS A 805 7.16 23.58 -2.24
CA LYS A 805 5.90 23.06 -2.80
C LYS A 805 5.49 23.78 -4.08
N CYS A 806 5.59 25.12 -4.10
CA CYS A 806 5.26 25.89 -5.31
C CYS A 806 6.24 25.62 -6.46
N MET A 807 7.52 25.40 -6.17
CA MET A 807 8.51 25.02 -7.18
C MET A 807 8.27 23.59 -7.69
N GLU A 808 7.84 22.67 -6.84
CA GLU A 808 7.42 21.31 -7.21
C GLU A 808 6.19 21.36 -8.12
N ASP A 809 5.13 22.08 -7.77
CA ASP A 809 3.93 22.26 -8.60
C ASP A 809 4.27 22.86 -9.99
N LEU A 810 5.17 23.85 -10.03
CA LEU A 810 5.63 24.44 -11.30
C LEU A 810 6.48 23.45 -12.12
N THR A 811 7.25 22.60 -11.44
CA THR A 811 8.08 21.56 -12.07
C THR A 811 7.21 20.47 -12.66
N ASP A 812 6.21 20.03 -11.88
CA ASP A 812 5.23 19.04 -12.29
C ASP A 812 4.42 19.52 -13.50
N MET A 813 3.84 20.72 -13.41
CA MET A 813 3.16 21.38 -14.52
C MET A 813 4.05 21.46 -15.78
N GLN A 814 5.35 21.70 -15.60
CA GLN A 814 6.32 21.87 -16.69
C GLN A 814 6.80 20.55 -17.31
N ASN A 815 6.93 19.49 -16.52
CA ASN A 815 7.54 18.22 -16.93
C ASN A 815 6.49 17.16 -17.31
N HIS A 816 5.31 17.24 -16.72
CA HIS A 816 4.29 16.19 -16.76
C HIS A 816 2.99 16.69 -17.40
N VAL A 817 2.34 17.67 -16.77
CA VAL A 817 1.01 18.16 -17.18
C VAL A 817 1.02 18.82 -18.56
N LEU A 818 1.84 19.87 -18.77
CA LEU A 818 1.85 20.59 -20.05
C LEU A 818 2.25 19.70 -21.25
N PRO A 819 3.24 18.80 -21.15
CA PRO A 819 3.52 17.82 -22.21
C PRO A 819 2.36 16.86 -22.47
N TYR A 820 1.69 16.35 -21.42
CA TYR A 820 0.52 15.49 -21.55
C TYR A 820 -0.60 16.20 -22.32
N LEU A 821 -1.03 17.37 -21.85
CA LEU A 821 -2.07 18.18 -22.49
C LEU A 821 -1.72 18.54 -23.95
N GLN A 822 -0.44 18.80 -24.24
CA GLN A 822 0.02 19.10 -25.59
C GLN A 822 -0.16 17.94 -26.57
N SER A 823 -0.02 16.69 -26.11
CA SER A 823 -0.13 15.51 -26.98
C SER A 823 -1.51 15.39 -27.64
N PHE A 824 -2.56 15.88 -26.98
CA PHE A 824 -3.95 15.85 -27.47
C PHE A 824 -4.34 17.08 -28.30
N CYS A 825 -3.69 18.23 -28.10
CA CYS A 825 -4.01 19.45 -28.85
C CYS A 825 -3.27 19.58 -30.20
N SER A 826 -2.28 18.72 -30.51
CA SER A 826 -1.29 18.98 -31.57
C SER A 826 -1.44 18.10 -32.82
N LEU A 827 -2.44 18.37 -33.68
CA LEU A 827 -2.46 17.85 -35.06
C LEU A 827 -1.48 18.58 -36.01
N GLU A 828 -0.97 19.76 -35.66
CA GLU A 828 -0.01 20.50 -36.50
C GLU A 828 1.45 19.98 -36.36
N GLU A 829 1.86 19.44 -35.20
CA GLU A 829 3.26 19.07 -34.92
C GLU A 829 3.67 17.65 -35.35
N LYS A 830 2.73 16.69 -35.48
CA LYS A 830 3.03 15.35 -36.05
C LYS A 830 3.67 15.44 -37.44
N SER A 831 3.31 16.47 -38.23
CA SER A 831 3.86 16.72 -39.57
C SER A 831 5.31 17.26 -39.58
N VAL A 832 5.79 17.80 -38.46
CA VAL A 832 7.13 18.40 -38.30
C VAL A 832 8.11 17.36 -37.74
N GLN A 833 7.65 16.53 -36.80
CA GLN A 833 8.42 15.42 -36.25
C GLN A 833 8.71 14.35 -37.32
N GLU A 834 7.70 13.96 -38.12
CA GLU A 834 7.91 13.07 -39.27
C GLU A 834 8.84 13.67 -40.35
N LYS A 835 8.86 15.01 -40.52
CA LYS A 835 9.79 15.69 -41.43
C LYS A 835 11.20 15.78 -40.86
N GLN A 836 11.37 15.91 -39.55
CA GLN A 836 12.68 15.88 -38.89
C GLN A 836 13.26 14.47 -38.86
N GLU A 837 12.44 13.45 -38.59
CA GLU A 837 12.86 12.05 -38.63
C GLU A 837 13.22 11.59 -40.05
N ARG A 838 12.47 12.04 -41.08
CA ARG A 838 12.87 11.84 -42.48
C ARG A 838 14.15 12.58 -42.86
N GLN A 839 14.38 13.80 -42.35
CA GLN A 839 15.63 14.54 -42.58
C GLN A 839 16.84 13.97 -41.83
N VAL A 840 16.63 13.30 -40.70
CA VAL A 840 17.70 12.63 -39.94
C VAL A 840 18.02 11.27 -40.58
N ALA A 841 17.01 10.54 -41.05
CA ALA A 841 17.19 9.31 -41.83
C ALA A 841 17.91 9.57 -43.18
N GLU A 842 17.51 10.61 -43.93
CA GLU A 842 18.18 11.00 -45.18
C GLU A 842 19.62 11.52 -44.96
N LYS A 843 19.93 12.06 -43.77
CA LYS A 843 21.30 12.48 -43.38
C LYS A 843 22.18 11.33 -42.86
N GLN A 844 21.59 10.21 -42.44
CA GLN A 844 22.34 9.01 -42.06
C GLN A 844 22.62 8.13 -43.28
N ASP A 845 21.70 8.03 -44.25
CA ASP A 845 21.95 7.31 -45.51
C ASP A 845 22.92 8.04 -46.45
N SER A 846 22.95 9.37 -46.43
CA SER A 846 23.91 10.16 -47.23
C SER A 846 25.34 10.22 -46.66
N ARG A 847 25.59 9.64 -45.47
CA ARG A 847 26.91 9.61 -44.82
C ARG A 847 27.68 8.30 -45.04
N VAL A 848 27.08 7.30 -45.68
CA VAL A 848 27.73 5.99 -45.95
C VAL A 848 28.28 5.88 -47.39
N GLU A 849 27.85 6.71 -48.35
CA GLU A 849 28.36 6.62 -49.74
C GLU A 849 29.42 7.68 -50.16
N ALA A 850 29.77 8.65 -49.32
CA ALA A 850 30.65 9.76 -49.71
C ALA A 850 32.12 9.66 -49.21
N SER A 851 32.61 8.46 -48.88
CA SER A 851 34.05 8.20 -48.63
C SER A 851 34.78 7.54 -49.82
N ARG A 852 34.32 7.80 -51.05
CA ARG A 852 35.04 7.50 -52.29
C ARG A 852 34.83 8.59 -53.35
N ALA A 853 35.63 9.65 -53.29
CA ALA A 853 36.25 10.28 -54.46
C ALA A 853 36.94 11.57 -54.05
N ALA A 854 38.26 11.54 -54.14
CA ALA A 854 39.13 12.67 -53.95
C ALA A 854 39.14 13.59 -55.19
N ASN A 855 39.59 14.82 -54.92
CA ASN A 855 40.33 15.71 -55.81
C ASN A 855 39.53 16.55 -56.82
N VAL A 856 39.78 17.87 -56.77
CA VAL A 856 40.53 18.64 -57.79
C VAL A 856 40.09 20.11 -57.78
N THR A 857 40.91 20.91 -57.08
CA THR A 857 41.50 22.20 -57.48
C THR A 857 40.69 23.50 -57.70
N LYS A 858 41.10 24.48 -56.87
CA LYS A 858 41.78 25.77 -57.18
C LYS A 858 40.99 27.03 -57.57
N GLY A 859 41.42 28.11 -56.91
CA GLY A 859 41.62 29.45 -57.47
C GLY A 859 41.16 30.55 -56.50
N ASP A 860 41.96 30.89 -55.48
CA ASP A 860 42.84 32.11 -55.41
C ASP A 860 42.04 33.36 -54.97
N ASN A 861 42.46 34.27 -54.07
CA ASN A 861 43.81 34.63 -53.64
C ASN A 861 43.82 35.52 -52.37
N ASP A 862 45.01 35.55 -51.76
CA ASP A 862 45.67 36.65 -51.02
C ASP A 862 45.39 36.93 -49.52
N LYS A 863 46.39 36.48 -48.73
CA LYS A 863 47.30 37.23 -47.81
C LYS A 863 46.70 38.12 -46.70
N ALA A 864 47.32 38.30 -45.54
CA ALA A 864 48.40 37.69 -44.76
C ALA A 864 48.58 38.58 -43.50
N VAL A 865 49.25 38.05 -42.48
CA VAL A 865 49.96 38.76 -41.38
C VAL A 865 49.19 39.00 -40.06
N LYS A 866 49.36 38.02 -39.15
CA LYS A 866 50.03 38.12 -37.83
C LYS A 866 49.61 39.23 -36.83
N LYS A 867 49.16 38.74 -35.65
CA LYS A 867 49.80 38.87 -34.31
C LYS A 867 49.11 39.79 -33.27
N VAL A 868 48.62 39.13 -32.20
CA VAL A 868 48.72 39.43 -30.75
C VAL A 868 47.80 40.49 -30.09
N VAL A 869 46.90 39.96 -29.24
CA VAL A 869 46.58 40.24 -27.81
C VAL A 869 46.21 41.65 -27.33
N SER A 870 45.07 41.69 -26.61
CA SER A 870 44.61 42.66 -25.58
C SER A 870 44.24 44.06 -26.12
N SER A 871 43.22 44.78 -25.66
CA SER A 871 42.57 44.90 -24.34
C SER A 871 41.14 45.44 -24.46
N MET A 872 40.43 45.39 -23.34
CA MET A 872 39.06 45.81 -23.06
C MET A 872 38.66 47.25 -23.46
N GLN A 873 37.33 47.40 -23.54
CA GLN A 873 36.47 48.47 -23.02
C GLN A 873 35.67 49.38 -24.01
N THR A 874 34.36 49.16 -23.93
CA THR A 874 33.23 50.12 -23.90
C THR A 874 32.69 50.74 -25.20
N GLU A 875 31.57 50.13 -25.64
CA GLU A 875 30.24 50.74 -25.86
C GLU A 875 30.09 52.02 -26.71
N LYS A 876 29.46 51.90 -27.89
CA LYS A 876 28.00 52.04 -28.08
C LYS A 876 27.60 51.95 -29.56
N ASN A 877 26.39 51.41 -29.77
CA ASN A 877 25.51 51.47 -30.96
C ASN A 877 25.72 50.44 -32.08
N LYS A 878 24.79 49.46 -32.14
CA LYS A 878 23.92 49.26 -33.33
C LYS A 878 22.71 48.38 -33.04
N ALA A 879 21.64 48.70 -33.76
CA ALA A 879 20.29 48.13 -33.74
C ALA A 879 20.22 46.60 -33.86
N THR A 880 19.15 46.00 -33.32
CA THR A 880 18.83 44.57 -33.46
C THR A 880 17.37 44.36 -33.90
N THR A 881 17.24 43.95 -35.17
CA THR A 881 16.45 42.79 -35.64
C THR A 881 15.36 42.22 -34.72
N LYS A 882 14.12 42.13 -35.25
CA LYS A 882 13.03 41.26 -34.73
C LYS A 882 13.60 39.89 -34.37
N ALA A 883 13.66 39.59 -33.06
CA ALA A 883 14.02 38.28 -32.57
C ALA A 883 12.96 37.25 -33.00
N LYS A 884 13.40 36.13 -33.57
CA LYS A 884 12.57 34.92 -33.72
C LYS A 884 12.08 34.53 -32.32
N LYS A 885 10.77 34.44 -32.11
CA LYS A 885 10.23 33.83 -30.89
C LYS A 885 10.70 32.37 -30.85
N PRO A 886 11.30 31.89 -29.75
CA PRO A 886 11.70 30.49 -29.61
C PRO A 886 10.48 29.57 -29.74
N SER A 887 10.71 28.35 -30.22
CA SER A 887 9.66 27.32 -30.31
C SER A 887 9.16 26.92 -28.92
N ILE A 888 7.99 26.31 -28.85
CA ILE A 888 7.36 25.89 -27.61
C ILE A 888 8.28 24.95 -26.82
N HIS A 889 8.89 23.96 -27.47
CA HIS A 889 9.84 23.03 -26.83
C HIS A 889 11.09 23.74 -26.32
N GLU A 890 11.62 24.73 -27.05
CA GLU A 890 12.75 25.54 -26.59
C GLU A 890 12.40 26.35 -25.34
N ARG A 891 11.16 26.85 -25.22
CA ARG A 891 10.70 27.59 -24.03
C ARG A 891 10.54 26.66 -22.81
N LEU A 892 9.96 25.48 -22.99
CA LEU A 892 9.83 24.48 -21.93
C LEU A 892 11.22 24.04 -21.41
N GLU A 893 12.18 23.84 -22.31
CA GLU A 893 13.56 23.47 -21.95
C GLU A 893 14.30 24.61 -21.20
N ILE A 894 14.07 25.86 -21.60
CA ILE A 894 14.60 27.04 -20.88
C ILE A 894 14.00 27.13 -19.47
N ASN A 895 12.72 26.83 -19.30
CA ASN A 895 12.06 26.84 -18.00
C ASN A 895 12.59 25.75 -17.08
N LYS A 896 12.80 24.52 -17.60
CA LYS A 896 13.41 23.43 -16.83
C LYS A 896 14.75 23.84 -16.23
N ARG A 897 15.60 24.51 -17.02
CA ARG A 897 16.89 25.04 -16.53
C ARG A 897 16.71 26.13 -15.47
N LYS A 898 15.77 27.06 -15.65
CA LYS A 898 15.47 28.10 -14.65
C LYS A 898 14.94 27.52 -13.34
N ILE A 899 14.13 26.47 -13.40
CA ILE A 899 13.63 25.75 -12.21
C ILE A 899 14.81 25.13 -11.46
N GLN A 900 15.68 24.39 -12.16
CA GLN A 900 16.89 23.79 -11.58
C GLN A 900 17.84 24.83 -10.98
N GLU A 901 18.00 25.99 -11.63
CA GLU A 901 18.78 27.12 -11.10
C GLU A 901 18.15 27.73 -9.83
N LYS A 902 16.82 27.68 -9.69
CA LYS A 902 16.08 28.33 -8.59
C LYS A 902 15.75 27.43 -7.41
N GLN A 903 15.64 26.13 -7.63
CA GLN A 903 15.65 25.09 -6.59
C GLN A 903 17.03 24.99 -5.92
N GLY A 904 18.07 25.55 -6.57
CA GLY A 904 19.44 25.44 -6.12
C GLY A 904 20.02 24.10 -6.55
N LYS A 905 21.21 24.13 -7.15
CA LYS A 905 22.13 23.01 -6.96
C LYS A 905 22.56 23.07 -5.50
N ASP A 906 22.61 21.93 -4.83
CA ASP A 906 23.54 21.77 -3.71
C ASP A 906 24.95 22.05 -4.25
N GLU A 907 25.37 23.31 -4.18
CA GLU A 907 26.74 23.71 -4.46
C GLU A 907 27.58 23.47 -3.21
N LEU A 908 28.40 22.44 -3.30
CA LEU A 908 29.72 22.32 -2.69
C LEU A 908 30.37 23.69 -2.38
N GLU A 909 30.35 24.11 -1.11
CA GLU A 909 31.28 25.13 -0.63
C GLU A 909 32.68 24.52 -0.47
N ARG A 910 33.61 24.87 -1.36
CA ARG A 910 35.05 24.90 -1.04
C ARG A 910 35.73 26.10 -1.68
N GLY A 911 36.42 26.87 -0.86
CA GLY A 911 37.49 27.78 -1.30
C GLY A 911 37.93 28.80 -0.26
N ALA A 912 38.88 28.41 0.59
CA ALA A 912 39.51 29.26 1.58
C ALA A 912 40.39 30.41 1.02
N ASP A 913 40.49 31.44 1.86
CA ASP A 913 41.66 32.27 2.19
C ASP A 913 41.95 33.62 1.50
N ARG A 914 41.85 34.71 2.29
CA ARG A 914 42.90 35.74 2.48
C ARG A 914 42.57 36.77 3.59
N ASP A 915 43.24 36.58 4.74
CA ASP A 915 44.04 37.55 5.52
C ASP A 915 43.46 38.87 6.11
N VAL A 916 43.53 38.91 7.46
CA VAL A 916 44.18 39.92 8.34
C VAL A 916 43.38 41.10 8.96
N ARG A 917 43.51 41.19 10.31
CA ARG A 917 43.35 42.31 11.29
C ARG A 917 41.91 42.66 11.71
N THR A 918 41.53 42.82 12.99
CA THR A 918 42.27 43.19 14.21
C THR A 918 41.40 42.97 15.46
N VAL A 919 42.07 42.70 16.59
CA VAL A 919 41.65 42.66 18.02
C VAL A 919 40.95 41.39 18.50
#